data_AF-A0A7K2E8M7-F1
#
_entry.id   AF-A0A7K2E8M7-F1
#
_cell.length_a   1.000
_cell.length_b   1.000
_cell.length_c   1.000
_cell.angle_alpha   90.00
_cell.angle_beta   90.00
_cell.angle_gamma   90.00
#
_symmetry.space_group_name_H-M   'P 1'
#
loop_
_entity.id
_entity.type
_entity.pdbx_description
1 polymer ?
#
loop_
_entity_poly.entity_id
_entity_poly.type
_entity_poly.pdbx_seq_one_letter_code
_entity_poly.pdbx_strand_id
1 'polypeptide(L)'
;MSSAPPPARVRGNNWRDLSVTPADGFEPRLPASVVVAYYEAPESLELTLASLERQTYPRDLFEVVIVDDGSNPPLDAPAGSPLSIRVVYQEDRGFGLARARNAGARAADHEILVFLDCDMMPEEGWLAEHARWHHAANDALTLGFRAHVEVDGIDAGAVRTRPGSLAELFADRPSDRPAWIEFHMTRTRQLTSDDDDLFRVVTGGNLGISRSFFESVGGYDETFTQWGAEDTEFGYRAYTMGGLLVPVRDALCWHQGAGAAPSEDESASLKLQQAKISQLIAHHSFRETAPGRSFTVPQYVVTVEAGEAGDQMSTAEQVLANGIHDLVVWIAEPDDHEAVAESDRERVRRLLGGDPRVRFGPSAGAPSGIPAASFHITVPAGAAVRPTSVARLRRELGSGARAGVKLPDGQTARIVRTRALNRMARSGISVDDRTVSPRPRRRRPRFSAVHKLGRVAAHMVREAARIRSLRDAGDLTVWFLSWATRAATWRIRRFTRWLYWTARRQVHALRRLARRMYWQARRLFRAARQLIRRPSGLAWKTGHSDDAVPVARYRLGPDIAALGPRAEAVLAASSRVGSAVGEFTEAMIVDTPETAGGIAAASGVGIVVLSRSDPRVSVPAFDAERLNPVGWTPDHRSHPVALGSPDHLPRTKRVRRIVSIDARSTCRRAHHVMDTAAYHVDAPTRAGALAALAAVGTVVHMADKDAELHHCLGTELYGLMADETILTAGQHRREAFSVAMRRAALRDHSLRARVRQLLAPTGLCGPALPTVSILLATRRPDQVAAAIETVASQTYPQFELILALHGDGFDRVGIDRRLLALDRPARVVEVPERLPLGAVLNEAASVASGSLLTKFDDDDLYGPEHLWDLVLSNEYSRAPLVGKGAEFVYLAGSDVTLHRWRGAGERYVTTQSIAGGALMITRHCFDAVMGWRPIPRSVDQALIADVVGGGHRVYRTHGMGYLLVRHGGGHTWQAEDDYFLAQAHEARSGCDLAFAGVS
;
A
#
# COMPACT_ATOMS: atom_id res chain seq x y z
N MET A 1 -45.16 -3.07 29.40
CA MET A 1 -44.57 -3.67 28.18
C MET A 1 -43.61 -2.63 27.62
N SER A 2 -42.32 -2.96 27.47
CA SER A 2 -41.29 -1.97 27.09
C SER A 2 -41.68 -1.24 25.80
N SER A 3 -41.77 0.10 25.86
CA SER A 3 -42.09 1.00 24.74
C SER A 3 -40.93 1.20 23.78
N ALA A 4 -39.74 0.67 24.12
CA ALA A 4 -38.55 0.82 23.31
C ALA A 4 -38.64 -0.06 22.04
N PRO A 5 -38.27 0.47 20.87
CA PRO A 5 -38.27 -0.28 19.63
C PRO A 5 -37.23 -1.41 19.66
N PRO A 6 -37.44 -2.49 18.89
CA PRO A 6 -36.52 -3.63 18.88
C PRO A 6 -35.18 -3.27 18.21
N PRO A 7 -34.12 -4.05 18.42
CA PRO A 7 -32.89 -3.94 17.63
C PRO A 7 -33.12 -4.24 16.14
N ALA A 8 -32.31 -3.64 15.28
CA ALA A 8 -32.39 -3.78 13.83
C ALA A 8 -32.09 -5.21 13.36
N ARG A 9 -33.08 -5.86 12.75
CA ARG A 9 -32.95 -7.21 12.16
C ARG A 9 -32.60 -7.16 10.68
N VAL A 10 -31.39 -6.71 10.36
CA VAL A 10 -30.89 -6.62 8.97
C VAL A 10 -29.58 -7.38 8.75
N ARG A 11 -29.34 -7.82 7.51
CA ARG A 11 -28.08 -8.48 7.13
C ARG A 11 -26.99 -7.44 6.83
N GLY A 12 -25.79 -7.64 7.38
CA GLY A 12 -24.65 -6.75 7.11
C GLY A 12 -24.94 -5.34 7.60
N ASN A 13 -24.83 -4.31 6.77
CA ASN A 13 -25.30 -2.95 7.11
C ASN A 13 -26.40 -2.50 6.14
N ASN A 14 -27.24 -3.43 5.66
CA ASN A 14 -28.30 -3.11 4.70
C ASN A 14 -29.50 -2.44 5.39
N TRP A 15 -29.32 -1.18 5.80
CA TRP A 15 -30.33 -0.38 6.49
C TRP A 15 -31.63 -0.20 5.69
N ARG A 16 -31.59 -0.38 4.37
CA ARG A 16 -32.77 -0.31 3.49
C ARG A 16 -33.78 -1.45 3.73
N ASP A 17 -33.36 -2.52 4.38
CA ASP A 17 -34.24 -3.64 4.73
C ASP A 17 -35.06 -3.35 6.00
N LEU A 18 -34.73 -2.28 6.74
CA LEU A 18 -35.50 -1.85 7.90
C LEU A 18 -36.73 -1.07 7.41
N SER A 19 -37.92 -1.46 7.87
CA SER A 19 -39.16 -0.74 7.58
C SER A 19 -39.24 0.51 8.45
N VAL A 20 -39.30 1.68 7.82
CA VAL A 20 -39.38 2.99 8.49
C VAL A 20 -40.47 3.80 7.80
N THR A 21 -41.32 4.45 8.60
CA THR A 21 -42.35 5.36 8.08
C THR A 21 -41.67 6.54 7.35
N PRO A 22 -42.12 6.91 6.14
CA PRO A 22 -41.67 8.14 5.48
C PRO A 22 -41.98 9.37 6.34
N ALA A 23 -41.26 10.49 6.13
CA ALA A 23 -41.51 11.71 6.88
C ALA A 23 -42.94 12.24 6.68
N ASP A 24 -43.44 12.21 5.45
CA ASP A 24 -44.83 12.53 5.11
C ASP A 24 -45.75 11.42 5.66
N GLY A 25 -46.20 11.55 6.90
CA GLY A 25 -47.02 10.57 7.61
C GLY A 25 -46.33 9.89 8.79
N PHE A 26 -45.13 10.34 9.17
CA PHE A 26 -44.51 9.95 10.44
C PHE A 26 -45.15 10.73 11.60
N GLU A 27 -45.71 10.00 12.56
CA GLU A 27 -46.21 10.54 13.82
C GLU A 27 -45.19 10.29 14.95
N PRO A 28 -44.48 11.33 15.43
CA PRO A 28 -43.55 11.23 16.54
C PRO A 28 -44.21 10.76 17.85
N ARG A 29 -43.56 9.82 18.54
CA ARG A 29 -44.03 9.26 19.83
C ARG A 29 -42.93 9.15 20.89
N LEU A 30 -41.67 9.09 20.48
CA LEU A 30 -40.52 9.03 21.40
C LEU A 30 -39.93 10.43 21.57
N PRO A 31 -39.61 10.85 22.80
CA PRO A 31 -39.00 12.16 23.00
C PRO A 31 -37.51 12.16 22.59
N ALA A 32 -36.99 13.33 22.20
CA ALA A 32 -35.62 13.49 21.70
C ALA A 32 -34.88 14.68 22.36
N SER A 33 -33.63 14.48 22.76
CA SER A 33 -32.78 15.56 23.28
C SER A 33 -31.73 15.92 22.22
N VAL A 34 -31.74 17.18 21.78
CA VAL A 34 -30.71 17.72 20.89
C VAL A 34 -29.54 18.22 21.76
N VAL A 35 -28.41 17.55 21.67
CA VAL A 35 -27.20 17.89 22.45
C VAL A 35 -26.29 18.76 21.60
N VAL A 36 -26.14 20.03 22.00
CA VAL A 36 -25.35 21.04 21.31
C VAL A 36 -24.05 21.30 22.06
N ALA A 37 -22.90 20.93 21.47
CA ALA A 37 -21.60 21.29 22.05
C ALA A 37 -21.24 22.72 21.64
N TYR A 38 -20.89 23.56 22.62
CA TYR A 38 -20.65 24.99 22.47
C TYR A 38 -19.31 25.41 23.09
N TYR A 39 -18.59 26.29 22.38
CA TYR A 39 -17.39 26.97 22.89
C TYR A 39 -17.23 28.33 22.19
N GLU A 40 -17.30 29.44 22.93
CA GLU A 40 -16.97 30.82 22.50
C GLU A 40 -17.56 31.29 21.16
N ALA A 41 -18.72 30.77 20.74
CA ALA A 41 -19.31 31.05 19.43
C ALA A 41 -20.77 31.56 19.50
N PRO A 42 -21.05 32.67 20.23
CA PRO A 42 -22.42 33.13 20.49
C PRO A 42 -23.22 33.47 19.22
N GLU A 43 -22.60 34.11 18.23
CA GLU A 43 -23.26 34.46 16.96
C GLU A 43 -23.67 33.20 16.18
N SER A 44 -22.79 32.19 16.15
CA SER A 44 -23.09 30.93 15.47
C SER A 44 -24.19 30.16 16.17
N LEU A 45 -24.15 30.11 17.51
CA LEU A 45 -25.19 29.48 18.31
C LEU A 45 -26.56 30.12 18.06
N GLU A 46 -26.64 31.44 17.90
CA GLU A 46 -27.90 32.14 17.64
C GLU A 46 -28.58 31.66 16.35
N LEU A 47 -27.83 31.51 15.26
CA LEU A 47 -28.33 31.00 13.98
C LEU A 47 -28.74 29.51 14.06
N THR A 48 -27.99 28.72 14.82
CA THR A 48 -28.32 27.32 15.09
C THR A 48 -29.62 27.18 15.90
N LEU A 49 -29.80 27.97 16.97
CA LEU A 49 -31.03 27.99 17.76
C LEU A 49 -32.23 28.47 16.94
N ALA A 50 -32.07 29.51 16.12
CA ALA A 50 -33.11 29.98 15.20
C ALA A 50 -33.54 28.89 14.19
N SER A 51 -32.62 28.00 13.80
CA SER A 51 -32.91 26.87 12.92
C SER A 51 -33.59 25.71 13.67
N LEU A 52 -33.23 25.48 14.93
CA LEU A 52 -33.92 24.52 15.81
C LEU A 52 -35.34 24.96 16.18
N GLU A 53 -35.62 26.26 16.23
CA GLU A 53 -36.97 26.80 16.45
C GLU A 53 -37.95 26.45 15.32
N ARG A 54 -37.45 26.04 14.16
CA ARG A 54 -38.23 25.68 12.97
C ARG A 54 -38.50 24.18 12.81
N GLN A 55 -38.06 23.35 13.75
CA GLN A 55 -38.25 21.92 13.64
C GLN A 55 -39.74 21.54 13.60
N THR A 56 -40.10 20.63 12.70
CA THR A 56 -41.46 20.06 12.58
C THR A 56 -41.78 19.03 13.67
N TYR A 57 -40.76 18.61 14.43
CA TYR A 57 -40.95 17.73 15.59
C TYR A 57 -41.77 18.43 16.69
N PRO A 58 -42.74 17.77 17.34
CA PRO A 58 -43.56 18.40 18.38
C PRO A 58 -42.72 18.98 19.51
N ARG A 59 -42.95 20.25 19.86
CA ARG A 59 -42.13 21.01 20.84
C ARG A 59 -42.13 20.40 22.24
N ASP A 60 -43.19 19.71 22.60
CA ASP A 60 -43.34 18.97 23.86
C ASP A 60 -42.61 17.62 23.86
N LEU A 61 -42.13 17.16 22.69
CA LEU A 61 -41.37 15.92 22.51
C LEU A 61 -39.88 16.15 22.25
N PHE A 62 -39.38 17.39 22.31
CA PHE A 62 -37.93 17.59 22.28
C PHE A 62 -37.44 18.73 23.17
N GLU A 63 -36.20 18.56 23.64
CA GLU A 63 -35.45 19.57 24.37
C GLU A 63 -34.11 19.84 23.68
N VAL A 64 -33.48 20.95 24.04
CA VAL A 64 -32.12 21.31 23.62
C VAL A 64 -31.23 21.39 24.86
N VAL A 65 -30.16 20.61 24.88
CA VAL A 65 -29.14 20.63 25.92
C VAL A 65 -27.87 21.23 25.33
N ILE A 66 -27.60 22.49 25.68
CA ILE A 66 -26.38 23.20 25.27
C ILE A 66 -25.31 22.91 26.31
N VAL A 67 -24.15 22.44 25.88
CA VAL A 67 -23.02 22.15 26.76
C VAL A 67 -21.91 23.14 26.46
N ASP A 68 -21.67 24.05 27.39
CA ASP A 68 -20.58 25.02 27.33
C ASP A 68 -19.28 24.37 27.83
N ASP A 69 -18.34 24.15 26.91
CA ASP A 69 -17.02 23.52 27.15
C ASP A 69 -15.99 24.52 27.73
N GLY A 70 -16.43 25.33 28.70
CA GLY A 70 -15.55 26.23 29.45
C GLY A 70 -15.37 27.62 28.87
N SER A 71 -16.37 28.19 28.20
CA SER A 71 -16.30 29.57 27.69
C SER A 71 -16.08 30.60 28.81
N ASN A 72 -15.43 31.72 28.46
CA ASN A 72 -15.22 32.85 29.37
C ASN A 72 -15.70 34.19 28.76
N PRO A 73 -16.80 34.79 29.27
CA PRO A 73 -17.64 34.30 30.38
C PRO A 73 -18.45 33.04 30.00
N PRO A 74 -18.93 32.26 30.98
CA PRO A 74 -19.86 31.16 30.73
C PRO A 74 -21.10 31.63 29.96
N LEU A 75 -21.65 30.74 29.13
CA LEU A 75 -22.86 31.01 28.36
C LEU A 75 -24.08 31.18 29.28
N ASP A 76 -24.72 32.35 29.21
CA ASP A 76 -26.03 32.56 29.81
C ASP A 76 -27.13 31.78 29.06
N ALA A 77 -28.17 31.37 29.80
CA ALA A 77 -29.32 30.71 29.18
C ALA A 77 -29.95 31.62 28.10
N PRO A 78 -30.12 31.15 26.85
CA PRO A 78 -30.72 31.96 25.79
C PRO A 78 -32.13 32.43 26.15
N ALA A 79 -32.29 33.73 26.44
CA ALA A 79 -33.55 34.29 26.89
C ALA A 79 -34.56 34.41 25.73
N GLY A 80 -35.83 34.05 25.99
CA GLY A 80 -36.94 34.28 25.06
C GLY A 80 -37.10 33.27 23.92
N SER A 81 -36.31 32.19 23.88
CA SER A 81 -36.54 31.10 22.92
C SER A 81 -37.81 30.31 23.27
N PRO A 82 -38.62 29.88 22.29
CA PRO A 82 -39.76 28.99 22.51
C PRO A 82 -39.36 27.52 22.70
N LEU A 83 -38.05 27.20 22.71
CA LEU A 83 -37.51 25.87 22.94
C LEU A 83 -37.29 25.61 24.44
N SER A 84 -37.44 24.35 24.85
CA SER A 84 -36.99 23.92 26.18
C SER A 84 -35.46 23.78 26.15
N ILE A 85 -34.75 24.81 26.63
CA ILE A 85 -33.29 24.86 26.61
C ILE A 85 -32.72 24.65 28.02
N ARG A 86 -31.77 23.72 28.13
CA ARG A 86 -30.93 23.50 29.31
C ARG A 86 -29.48 23.84 28.96
N VAL A 87 -28.83 24.69 29.74
CA VAL A 87 -27.38 24.95 29.60
C VAL A 87 -26.63 24.19 30.68
N VAL A 88 -25.61 23.45 30.27
CA VAL A 88 -24.71 22.68 31.13
C VAL A 88 -23.31 23.26 30.96
N TYR A 89 -22.77 23.84 32.03
CA TYR A 89 -21.39 24.32 32.03
C TYR A 89 -20.45 23.21 32.50
N GLN A 90 -19.29 23.09 31.85
CA GLN A 90 -18.14 22.36 32.39
C GLN A 90 -16.89 23.26 32.44
N GLU A 91 -16.01 23.00 33.40
CA GLU A 91 -14.76 23.74 33.55
C GLU A 91 -13.88 23.64 32.31
N ASP A 92 -13.22 24.74 31.93
CA ASP A 92 -12.19 24.73 30.89
C ASP A 92 -10.99 23.89 31.34
N ARG A 93 -10.82 22.75 30.66
CA ARG A 93 -9.66 21.84 30.82
C ARG A 93 -8.97 21.63 29.46
N GLY A 94 -8.98 22.67 28.63
CA GLY A 94 -8.64 22.59 27.21
C GLY A 94 -9.69 21.82 26.41
N PHE A 95 -9.40 21.59 25.12
CA PHE A 95 -10.32 21.00 24.15
C PHE A 95 -11.05 19.76 24.71
N GLY A 96 -12.37 19.86 24.84
CA GLY A 96 -13.20 18.94 25.62
C GLY A 96 -14.42 18.42 24.90
N LEU A 97 -14.48 18.46 23.56
CA LEU A 97 -15.65 18.08 22.77
C LEU A 97 -16.24 16.70 23.14
N ALA A 98 -15.40 15.69 23.36
CA ALA A 98 -15.86 14.36 23.80
C ALA A 98 -16.52 14.40 25.19
N ARG A 99 -15.94 15.17 26.13
CA ARG A 99 -16.51 15.38 27.47
C ARG A 99 -17.83 16.15 27.38
N ALA A 100 -17.88 17.19 26.55
CA ALA A 100 -19.07 18.01 26.36
C ALA A 100 -20.24 17.17 25.82
N ARG A 101 -20.00 16.36 24.78
CA ARG A 101 -21.01 15.43 24.24
C ARG A 101 -21.50 14.44 25.30
N ASN A 102 -20.60 13.86 26.09
CA ASN A 102 -20.98 12.95 27.17
C ASN A 102 -21.75 13.65 28.29
N ALA A 103 -21.36 14.88 28.68
CA ALA A 103 -22.04 15.68 29.68
C ALA A 103 -23.47 16.01 29.24
N GLY A 104 -23.65 16.40 27.98
CA GLY A 104 -24.96 16.64 27.39
C GLY A 104 -25.81 15.38 27.33
N ALA A 105 -25.24 14.24 26.95
CA ALA A 105 -25.96 12.96 26.97
C ALA A 105 -26.40 12.55 28.39
N ARG A 106 -25.57 12.78 29.41
CA ARG A 106 -25.91 12.55 30.82
C ARG A 106 -27.00 13.51 31.33
N ALA A 107 -26.97 14.76 30.88
CA ALA A 107 -27.91 15.79 31.29
C ALA A 107 -29.23 15.78 30.50
N ALA A 108 -29.28 15.12 29.34
CA ALA A 108 -30.51 14.93 28.59
C ALA A 108 -31.48 14.00 29.34
N ASP A 109 -32.79 14.19 29.15
CA ASP A 109 -33.83 13.39 29.80
C ASP A 109 -34.48 12.35 28.86
N HIS A 110 -34.26 12.45 27.54
CA HIS A 110 -35.03 11.69 26.56
C HIS A 110 -34.32 10.46 25.98
N GLU A 111 -35.10 9.61 25.29
CA GLU A 111 -34.66 8.30 24.77
C GLU A 111 -33.82 8.42 23.50
N ILE A 112 -34.08 9.43 22.67
CA ILE A 112 -33.30 9.72 21.46
C ILE A 112 -32.32 10.85 21.77
N LEU A 113 -31.04 10.65 21.46
CA LEU A 113 -30.01 11.67 21.52
C LEU A 113 -29.64 12.08 20.09
N VAL A 114 -29.63 13.37 19.81
CA VAL A 114 -29.15 13.90 18.53
C VAL A 114 -28.07 14.94 18.79
N PHE A 115 -26.82 14.61 18.45
CA PHE A 115 -25.67 15.49 18.61
C PHE A 115 -25.58 16.47 17.44
N LEU A 116 -25.36 17.74 17.77
CA LEU A 116 -25.25 18.85 16.84
C LEU A 116 -24.12 19.78 17.30
N ASP A 117 -23.28 20.25 16.38
CA ASP A 117 -22.27 21.28 16.72
C ASP A 117 -22.95 22.68 16.71
N CYS A 118 -22.45 23.64 17.50
CA CYS A 118 -23.10 24.95 17.67
C CYS A 118 -23.07 25.86 16.43
N ASP A 119 -22.40 25.47 15.36
CA ASP A 119 -22.28 26.18 14.08
C ASP A 119 -23.03 25.47 12.94
N MET A 120 -23.98 24.59 13.29
CA MET A 120 -24.79 23.84 12.33
C MET A 120 -26.24 24.32 12.33
N MET A 121 -26.74 24.74 11.17
CA MET A 121 -28.11 25.20 10.97
C MET A 121 -28.98 24.09 10.35
N PRO A 122 -29.75 23.32 11.13
CA PRO A 122 -30.59 22.24 10.62
C PRO A 122 -31.77 22.72 9.76
N GLU A 123 -32.14 21.93 8.75
CA GLU A 123 -33.39 22.12 8.00
C GLU A 123 -34.64 21.83 8.86
N GLU A 124 -35.82 22.35 8.48
CA GLU A 124 -37.05 22.25 9.29
C GLU A 124 -37.50 20.80 9.60
N GLY A 125 -37.19 19.83 8.74
CA GLY A 125 -37.51 18.41 8.93
C GLY A 125 -36.40 17.58 9.60
N TRP A 126 -35.27 18.21 9.94
CA TRP A 126 -34.04 17.51 10.33
C TRP A 126 -34.21 16.56 11.52
N LEU A 127 -34.85 17.01 12.60
CA LEU A 127 -35.02 16.19 13.81
C LEU A 127 -35.97 15.01 13.56
N ALA A 128 -37.04 15.21 12.80
CA ALA A 128 -37.96 14.14 12.41
C ALA A 128 -37.27 13.07 11.57
N GLU A 129 -36.36 13.48 10.67
CA GLU A 129 -35.57 12.58 9.84
C GLU A 129 -34.61 11.70 10.64
N HIS A 130 -33.99 12.22 11.70
CA HIS A 130 -33.25 11.39 12.65
C HIS A 130 -34.19 10.46 13.44
N ALA A 131 -35.22 11.04 14.07
CA ALA A 131 -36.06 10.37 15.05
C ALA A 131 -36.82 9.16 14.49
N ARG A 132 -37.29 9.21 13.24
CA ARG A 132 -38.08 8.12 12.63
C ARG A 132 -37.33 6.78 12.57
N TRP A 133 -36.01 6.81 12.38
CA TRP A 133 -35.20 5.58 12.41
C TRP A 133 -35.11 5.00 13.81
N HIS A 134 -35.02 5.85 14.82
CA HIS A 134 -35.00 5.42 16.22
C HIS A 134 -36.34 4.87 16.68
N HIS A 135 -37.46 5.25 16.06
CA HIS A 135 -38.77 4.61 16.27
C HIS A 135 -38.85 3.20 15.66
N ALA A 136 -38.00 2.89 14.68
CA ALA A 136 -37.95 1.58 14.02
C ALA A 136 -36.89 0.65 14.62
N ALA A 137 -35.77 1.19 15.08
CA ALA A 137 -34.71 0.42 15.71
C ALA A 137 -33.93 1.21 16.78
N ASN A 138 -33.73 0.60 17.95
CA ASN A 138 -33.02 1.24 19.06
C ASN A 138 -31.49 1.19 18.94
N ASP A 139 -30.92 0.41 18.01
CA ASP A 139 -29.47 0.30 17.78
C ASP A 139 -29.03 0.89 16.42
N ALA A 140 -29.87 1.77 15.85
CA ALA A 140 -29.51 2.59 14.71
C ALA A 140 -28.58 3.74 15.12
N LEU A 141 -27.65 4.07 14.24
CA LEU A 141 -26.80 5.26 14.29
C LEU A 141 -27.07 6.07 13.02
N THR A 142 -27.85 7.15 13.15
CA THR A 142 -28.29 7.99 12.02
C THR A 142 -27.25 9.08 11.75
N LEU A 143 -26.76 9.14 10.51
CA LEU A 143 -25.71 10.05 10.07
C LEU A 143 -26.34 11.13 9.20
N GLY A 144 -26.44 12.34 9.74
CA GLY A 144 -26.92 13.49 8.98
C GLY A 144 -25.84 14.04 8.05
N PHE A 145 -26.26 14.84 7.07
CA PHE A 145 -25.37 15.42 6.07
C PHE A 145 -25.17 16.92 6.30
N ARG A 146 -24.08 17.47 5.76
CA ARG A 146 -23.81 18.90 5.84
C ARG A 146 -23.39 19.52 4.51
N ALA A 147 -23.69 20.80 4.35
CA ALA A 147 -23.10 21.67 3.34
C ALA A 147 -22.55 22.92 4.04
N HIS A 148 -21.41 23.43 3.58
CA HIS A 148 -20.78 24.64 4.11
C HIS A 148 -21.27 25.86 3.35
N VAL A 149 -21.60 26.94 4.06
CA VAL A 149 -22.05 28.22 3.48
C VAL A 149 -21.52 29.39 4.27
N GLU A 150 -21.20 30.48 3.57
CA GLU A 150 -20.94 31.75 4.23
C GLU A 150 -22.24 32.35 4.77
N VAL A 151 -22.23 32.80 6.02
CA VAL A 151 -23.42 33.34 6.71
C VAL A 151 -23.34 34.84 7.00
N ASP A 152 -22.27 35.52 6.56
CA ASP A 152 -22.11 36.96 6.73
C ASP A 152 -23.37 37.75 6.32
N GLY A 153 -23.87 38.58 7.23
CA GLY A 153 -25.06 39.41 7.01
C GLY A 153 -26.41 38.66 7.04
N ILE A 154 -26.43 37.41 7.49
CA ILE A 154 -27.67 36.68 7.82
C ILE A 154 -27.88 36.77 9.32
N ASP A 155 -29.02 37.32 9.74
CA ASP A 155 -29.42 37.35 11.14
C ASP A 155 -30.39 36.20 11.49
N ALA A 156 -30.53 35.94 12.79
CA ALA A 156 -31.40 34.91 13.32
C ALA A 156 -32.89 35.13 12.98
N GLY A 157 -33.34 36.38 12.81
CA GLY A 157 -34.70 36.70 12.39
C GLY A 157 -35.01 36.16 10.99
N ALA A 158 -34.12 36.43 10.04
CA ALA A 158 -34.22 35.93 8.67
C ALA A 158 -34.27 34.40 8.60
N VAL A 159 -33.52 33.73 9.49
CA VAL A 159 -33.56 32.27 9.66
C VAL A 159 -34.91 31.81 10.20
N ARG A 160 -35.39 32.37 11.32
CA ARG A 160 -36.65 31.98 11.99
C ARG A 160 -37.86 32.10 11.07
N THR A 161 -37.93 33.19 10.29
CA THR A 161 -39.11 33.49 9.47
C THR A 161 -39.04 32.90 8.07
N ARG A 162 -37.96 32.18 7.69
CA ARG A 162 -37.81 31.60 6.35
C ARG A 162 -38.83 30.46 6.15
N PRO A 163 -39.76 30.58 5.18
CA PRO A 163 -40.61 29.46 4.80
C PRO A 163 -39.80 28.34 4.14
N GLY A 164 -40.13 27.08 4.43
CA GLY A 164 -39.52 25.93 3.77
C GLY A 164 -38.02 25.80 4.04
N SER A 165 -37.25 25.47 2.99
CA SER A 165 -35.83 25.14 3.12
C SER A 165 -34.94 26.36 3.34
N LEU A 166 -33.94 26.19 4.20
CA LEU A 166 -32.83 27.12 4.40
C LEU A 166 -31.99 27.34 3.14
N ALA A 167 -31.97 26.40 2.20
CA ALA A 167 -31.24 26.53 0.93
C ALA A 167 -31.53 27.86 0.21
N GLU A 168 -32.76 28.37 0.32
CA GLU A 168 -33.18 29.61 -0.31
C GLU A 168 -32.57 30.87 0.33
N LEU A 169 -32.12 30.83 1.59
CA LEU A 169 -31.34 31.91 2.19
C LEU A 169 -29.94 32.00 1.59
N PHE A 170 -29.44 30.88 1.07
CA PHE A 170 -28.08 30.74 0.57
C PHE A 170 -28.02 30.60 -0.95
N ALA A 171 -29.13 30.80 -1.68
CA ALA A 171 -29.21 30.53 -3.11
C ALA A 171 -28.18 31.31 -3.94
N ASP A 172 -27.85 32.54 -3.52
CA ASP A 172 -26.85 33.40 -4.14
C ASP A 172 -25.43 33.21 -3.58
N ARG A 173 -25.24 32.24 -2.68
CA ARG A 173 -23.99 31.96 -1.98
C ARG A 173 -23.42 30.62 -2.44
N PRO A 174 -22.08 30.51 -2.59
CA PRO A 174 -21.47 29.23 -2.88
C PRO A 174 -21.68 28.27 -1.70
N SER A 175 -22.07 27.05 -1.99
CA SER A 175 -22.16 25.97 -1.01
C SER A 175 -21.29 24.78 -1.43
N ASP A 176 -20.58 24.16 -0.49
CA ASP A 176 -19.81 22.94 -0.76
C ASP A 176 -20.14 21.79 0.20
N ARG A 177 -20.18 20.57 -0.33
CA ARG A 177 -20.40 19.35 0.45
C ARG A 177 -19.08 18.62 0.62
N PRO A 178 -18.78 18.07 1.82
CA PRO A 178 -17.54 17.33 2.04
C PRO A 178 -17.35 16.20 1.02
N ALA A 179 -16.42 16.39 0.07
CA ALA A 179 -16.21 15.46 -1.04
C ALA A 179 -15.80 14.05 -0.56
N TRP A 180 -15.15 13.96 0.61
CA TRP A 180 -14.74 12.69 1.21
C TRP A 180 -15.96 11.86 1.67
N ILE A 181 -16.99 12.48 2.27
CA ILE A 181 -18.23 11.78 2.64
C ILE A 181 -18.89 11.21 1.40
N GLU A 182 -19.05 12.00 0.34
CA GLU A 182 -19.68 11.55 -0.91
C GLU A 182 -18.88 10.43 -1.61
N PHE A 183 -17.55 10.47 -1.53
CA PHE A 183 -16.69 9.38 -1.99
C PHE A 183 -16.98 8.08 -1.23
N HIS A 184 -17.04 8.13 0.10
CA HIS A 184 -17.33 6.96 0.93
C HIS A 184 -18.75 6.43 0.70
N MET A 185 -19.76 7.31 0.60
CA MET A 185 -21.13 6.93 0.28
C MET A 185 -21.21 6.23 -1.08
N THR A 186 -20.48 6.72 -2.09
CA THR A 186 -20.43 6.06 -3.40
C THR A 186 -19.75 4.69 -3.33
N ARG A 187 -18.56 4.61 -2.71
CA ARG A 187 -17.76 3.38 -2.58
C ARG A 187 -18.52 2.27 -1.86
N THR A 188 -19.23 2.64 -0.79
CA THR A 188 -19.93 1.70 0.11
C THR A 188 -21.39 1.47 -0.28
N ARG A 189 -21.86 2.00 -1.43
CA ARG A 189 -23.26 1.91 -1.87
C ARG A 189 -24.25 2.50 -0.85
N GLN A 190 -23.89 3.66 -0.31
CA GLN A 190 -24.55 4.32 0.82
C GLN A 190 -24.54 3.42 2.06
N LEU A 191 -23.35 2.98 2.47
CA LEU A 191 -23.13 2.13 3.65
C LEU A 191 -23.83 0.76 3.63
N THR A 192 -24.20 0.23 2.46
CA THR A 192 -24.79 -1.13 2.36
C THR A 192 -23.82 -2.16 1.74
N SER A 193 -22.53 -1.84 1.66
CA SER A 193 -21.49 -2.78 1.21
C SER A 193 -21.03 -3.69 2.35
N ASP A 194 -20.15 -4.64 2.01
CA ASP A 194 -19.56 -5.59 2.95
C ASP A 194 -18.19 -5.11 3.48
N ASP A 195 -17.83 -3.85 3.24
CA ASP A 195 -16.58 -3.25 3.71
C ASP A 195 -16.55 -3.20 5.25
N ASP A 196 -15.35 -3.29 5.82
CA ASP A 196 -15.18 -3.27 7.28
C ASP A 196 -14.89 -1.86 7.84
N ASP A 197 -14.88 -0.85 6.96
CA ASP A 197 -14.53 0.53 7.27
C ASP A 197 -15.74 1.50 7.15
N LEU A 198 -16.97 0.99 7.26
CA LEU A 198 -18.19 1.80 7.09
C LEU A 198 -18.32 2.92 8.14
N PHE A 199 -17.74 2.74 9.33
CA PHE A 199 -17.76 3.72 10.42
C PHE A 199 -17.03 5.03 10.11
N ARG A 200 -16.21 5.07 9.05
CA ARG A 200 -15.37 6.23 8.70
C ARG A 200 -16.13 7.51 8.38
N VAL A 201 -17.41 7.39 8.06
CA VAL A 201 -18.28 8.53 7.74
C VAL A 201 -19.07 9.04 8.94
N VAL A 202 -18.88 8.43 10.12
CA VAL A 202 -19.51 8.90 11.36
C VAL A 202 -18.87 10.25 11.71
N THR A 203 -19.70 11.28 11.78
CA THR A 203 -19.31 12.63 12.20
C THR A 203 -20.15 13.05 13.39
N GLY A 204 -19.52 13.51 14.46
CA GLY A 204 -20.21 13.78 15.73
C GLY A 204 -21.14 15.00 15.70
N GLY A 205 -20.92 15.95 14.80
CA GLY A 205 -21.69 17.20 14.72
C GLY A 205 -23.06 17.12 14.06
N ASN A 206 -23.50 15.93 13.63
CA ASN A 206 -24.84 15.69 13.09
C ASN A 206 -25.16 14.18 13.16
N LEU A 207 -25.46 13.69 14.36
CA LEU A 207 -25.50 12.26 14.69
C LEU A 207 -26.67 11.92 15.62
N GLY A 208 -27.55 11.00 15.22
CA GLY A 208 -28.61 10.48 16.08
C GLY A 208 -28.35 9.06 16.58
N ILE A 209 -28.67 8.81 17.85
CA ILE A 209 -28.52 7.51 18.51
C ILE A 209 -29.57 7.37 19.64
N SER A 210 -29.98 6.15 19.98
CA SER A 210 -30.76 5.98 21.23
C SER A 210 -29.83 6.09 22.44
N ARG A 211 -30.34 6.63 23.56
CA ARG A 211 -29.65 6.67 24.84
C ARG A 211 -29.14 5.29 25.25
N SER A 212 -30.01 4.29 25.20
CA SER A 212 -29.67 2.90 25.57
C SER A 212 -28.50 2.35 24.75
N PHE A 213 -28.45 2.64 23.45
CA PHE A 213 -27.35 2.18 22.61
C PHE A 213 -26.08 3.00 22.86
N PHE A 214 -26.18 4.32 23.06
CA PHE A 214 -25.06 5.18 23.44
C PHE A 214 -24.39 4.72 24.74
N GLU A 215 -25.18 4.41 25.76
CA GLU A 215 -24.71 3.86 27.04
C GLU A 215 -24.05 2.49 26.85
N SER A 216 -24.63 1.61 26.03
CA SER A 216 -24.01 0.31 25.71
C SER A 216 -22.68 0.43 24.95
N VAL A 217 -22.50 1.54 24.21
CA VAL A 217 -21.25 1.86 23.51
C VAL A 217 -20.20 2.47 24.47
N GLY A 218 -20.64 2.97 25.63
CA GLY A 218 -19.78 3.63 26.62
C GLY A 218 -19.51 5.10 26.33
N GLY A 219 -20.35 5.76 25.51
CA GLY A 219 -20.19 7.17 25.14
C GLY A 219 -18.92 7.49 24.34
N TYR A 220 -18.59 8.77 24.16
CA TYR A 220 -17.33 9.21 23.54
C TYR A 220 -16.14 8.96 24.48
N ASP A 221 -14.97 8.66 23.91
CA ASP A 221 -13.75 8.52 24.70
C ASP A 221 -13.25 9.90 25.14
N GLU A 222 -13.43 10.22 26.43
CA GLU A 222 -13.07 11.51 27.02
C GLU A 222 -11.55 11.78 27.05
N THR A 223 -10.72 10.77 26.74
CA THR A 223 -9.27 10.97 26.61
C THR A 223 -8.88 11.65 25.28
N PHE A 224 -9.84 11.93 24.39
CA PHE A 224 -9.62 12.80 23.21
C PHE A 224 -9.67 14.27 23.67
N THR A 225 -8.51 14.82 24.01
CA THR A 225 -8.36 16.18 24.54
C THR A 225 -7.78 17.17 23.52
N GLN A 226 -7.89 16.86 22.23
CA GLN A 226 -7.48 17.72 21.12
C GLN A 226 -8.45 17.51 19.96
N TRP A 227 -8.44 18.44 18.99
CA TRP A 227 -9.36 18.41 17.87
C TRP A 227 -9.18 17.17 16.98
N GLY A 228 -10.29 16.46 16.74
CA GLY A 228 -10.46 15.44 15.72
C GLY A 228 -10.38 13.98 16.18
N ALA A 229 -10.98 13.11 15.37
CA ALA A 229 -10.95 11.64 15.41
C ALA A 229 -11.75 10.94 16.53
N GLU A 230 -12.30 11.68 17.49
CA GLU A 230 -13.17 11.14 18.55
C GLU A 230 -14.47 10.55 17.99
N ASP A 231 -15.01 11.14 16.92
CA ASP A 231 -16.19 10.65 16.21
C ASP A 231 -15.93 9.37 15.43
N THR A 232 -14.76 9.25 14.82
CA THR A 232 -14.33 8.08 14.04
C THR A 232 -14.08 6.89 14.96
N GLU A 233 -13.48 7.14 16.13
CA GLU A 233 -13.27 6.13 17.18
C GLU A 233 -14.62 5.67 17.78
N PHE A 234 -15.50 6.62 18.15
CA PHE A 234 -16.84 6.29 18.63
C PHE A 234 -17.63 5.49 17.58
N GLY A 235 -17.56 5.92 16.31
CA GLY A 235 -18.17 5.23 15.18
C GLY A 235 -17.63 3.80 15.03
N TYR A 236 -16.32 3.59 15.19
CA TYR A 236 -15.72 2.26 15.18
C TYR A 236 -16.28 1.36 16.28
N ARG A 237 -16.38 1.86 17.52
CA ARG A 237 -16.95 1.11 18.65
C ARG A 237 -18.43 0.81 18.44
N ALA A 238 -19.23 1.81 18.06
CA ALA A 238 -20.65 1.62 17.75
C ALA A 238 -20.87 0.58 16.63
N TYR A 239 -20.05 0.64 15.57
CA TYR A 239 -20.11 -0.31 14.47
C TYR A 239 -19.68 -1.73 14.90
N THR A 240 -18.63 -1.86 15.70
CA THR A 240 -18.13 -3.14 16.24
C THR A 240 -19.09 -3.75 17.25
N MET A 241 -19.87 -2.92 17.94
CA MET A 241 -21.00 -3.37 18.75
C MET A 241 -22.18 -3.86 17.93
N GLY A 242 -22.15 -3.75 16.60
CA GLY A 242 -23.25 -4.17 15.75
C GLY A 242 -24.30 -3.10 15.51
N GLY A 243 -24.00 -1.83 15.77
CA GLY A 243 -24.89 -0.72 15.42
C GLY A 243 -25.20 -0.68 13.92
N LEU A 244 -26.42 -0.28 13.56
CA LEU A 244 -26.83 -0.11 12.16
C LEU A 244 -26.51 1.32 11.72
N LEU A 245 -25.52 1.51 10.85
CA LEU A 245 -25.20 2.83 10.30
C LEU A 245 -26.21 3.21 9.22
N VAL A 246 -26.89 4.35 9.38
CA VAL A 246 -27.93 4.82 8.47
C VAL A 246 -27.55 6.21 7.94
N PRO A 247 -27.26 6.37 6.64
CA PRO A 247 -27.06 7.69 6.05
C PRO A 247 -28.41 8.36 5.79
N VAL A 248 -28.69 9.46 6.50
CA VAL A 248 -29.96 10.20 6.42
C VAL A 248 -29.73 11.52 5.70
N ARG A 249 -29.88 11.51 4.37
CA ARG A 249 -29.58 12.68 3.51
C ARG A 249 -30.51 13.87 3.77
N ASP A 250 -31.75 13.58 4.14
CA ASP A 250 -32.78 14.59 4.42
C ASP A 250 -32.57 15.23 5.80
N ALA A 251 -31.76 14.62 6.68
CA ALA A 251 -31.20 15.26 7.86
C ALA A 251 -30.00 16.15 7.48
N LEU A 252 -30.27 17.17 6.67
CA LEU A 252 -29.29 18.16 6.20
C LEU A 252 -29.13 19.30 7.21
N CYS A 253 -27.88 19.70 7.43
CA CYS A 253 -27.53 20.95 8.12
C CYS A 253 -26.64 21.82 7.24
N TRP A 254 -26.72 23.13 7.45
CA TRP A 254 -25.83 24.11 6.86
C TRP A 254 -24.77 24.51 7.89
N HIS A 255 -23.53 24.13 7.64
CA HIS A 255 -22.39 24.51 8.47
C HIS A 255 -22.01 25.96 8.16
N GLN A 256 -21.87 26.77 9.20
CA GLN A 256 -21.54 28.18 9.09
C GLN A 256 -20.05 28.37 8.75
N GLY A 257 -19.76 29.16 7.72
CA GLY A 257 -18.42 29.38 7.17
C GLY A 257 -18.05 28.44 6.01
N ALA A 258 -17.19 28.89 5.09
CA ALA A 258 -16.66 28.05 4.03
C ALA A 258 -15.86 26.87 4.60
N GLY A 259 -15.96 25.70 3.95
CA GLY A 259 -15.17 24.52 4.30
C GLY A 259 -13.67 24.79 4.18
N ALA A 260 -13.06 25.25 5.26
CA ALA A 260 -11.64 25.56 5.33
C ALA A 260 -10.84 24.25 5.38
N ALA A 261 -9.64 24.28 4.78
CA ALA A 261 -8.64 23.27 5.11
C ALA A 261 -8.31 23.40 6.61
N PRO A 262 -8.00 22.28 7.30
CA PRO A 262 -7.59 22.36 8.69
C PRO A 262 -6.44 23.37 8.84
N SER A 263 -6.53 24.22 9.86
CA SER A 263 -5.45 25.10 10.28
C SER A 263 -4.16 24.31 10.57
N GLU A 264 -3.04 25.01 10.75
CA GLU A 264 -1.78 24.34 11.09
C GLU A 264 -1.87 23.59 12.42
N ASP A 265 -2.59 24.15 13.40
CA ASP A 265 -2.81 23.53 14.71
C ASP A 265 -3.75 22.33 14.62
N GLU A 266 -4.86 22.43 13.88
CA GLU A 266 -5.75 21.29 13.61
C GLU A 266 -5.02 20.18 12.83
N SER A 267 -4.17 20.55 11.87
CA SER A 267 -3.32 19.61 11.14
C SER A 267 -2.29 18.93 12.04
N ALA A 268 -1.75 19.63 13.04
CA ALA A 268 -0.84 19.06 14.02
C ALA A 268 -1.60 18.12 14.99
N SER A 269 -2.77 18.53 15.46
CA SER A 269 -3.67 17.72 16.29
C SER A 269 -4.03 16.41 15.60
N LEU A 270 -4.45 16.46 14.32
CA LEU A 270 -4.78 15.26 13.54
C LEU A 270 -3.62 14.27 13.46
N LYS A 271 -2.37 14.74 13.39
CA LYS A 271 -1.19 13.84 13.36
C LYS A 271 -1.02 13.11 14.69
N LEU A 272 -1.23 13.79 15.81
CA LEU A 272 -1.18 13.16 17.14
C LEU A 272 -2.36 12.20 17.33
N GLN A 273 -3.56 12.61 16.94
CA GLN A 273 -4.76 11.77 16.99
C GLN A 273 -4.64 10.53 16.10
N GLN A 274 -3.96 10.63 14.95
CA GLN A 274 -3.68 9.47 14.10
C GLN A 274 -2.89 8.37 14.83
N ALA A 275 -1.94 8.74 15.69
CA ALA A 275 -1.19 7.78 16.50
C ALA A 275 -2.09 7.12 17.55
N LYS A 276 -2.97 7.90 18.19
CA LYS A 276 -3.92 7.39 19.18
C LYS A 276 -4.95 6.45 18.55
N ILE A 277 -5.62 6.85 17.47
CA ILE A 277 -6.61 5.99 16.81
C ILE A 277 -6.00 4.72 16.21
N SER A 278 -4.69 4.71 15.91
CA SER A 278 -4.00 3.46 15.52
C SER A 278 -4.06 2.39 16.63
N GLN A 279 -4.09 2.81 17.90
CA GLN A 279 -4.21 1.93 19.06
C GLN A 279 -5.64 1.47 19.32
N LEU A 280 -6.63 2.31 19.01
CA LEU A 280 -8.03 2.11 19.38
C LEU A 280 -8.90 1.52 18.25
N ILE A 281 -8.57 1.81 16.98
CA ILE A 281 -9.38 1.37 15.83
C ILE A 281 -8.75 0.14 15.18
N ALA A 282 -9.42 -1.00 15.30
CA ALA A 282 -8.90 -2.28 14.83
C ALA A 282 -9.06 -2.58 13.34
N HIS A 283 -8.59 -1.64 12.52
CA HIS A 283 -8.65 -1.71 11.07
C HIS A 283 -7.30 -1.32 10.44
N HIS A 284 -6.81 -2.17 9.53
CA HIS A 284 -5.48 -2.10 8.91
C HIS A 284 -5.14 -0.77 8.23
N SER A 285 -6.13 0.04 7.86
CA SER A 285 -5.89 1.35 7.23
C SER A 285 -5.60 2.47 8.23
N PHE A 286 -5.72 2.23 9.54
CA PHE A 286 -5.40 3.18 10.61
C PHE A 286 -4.08 2.85 11.32
N ARG A 287 -3.49 1.68 11.04
CA ARG A 287 -2.30 1.19 11.74
C ARG A 287 -1.42 0.31 10.87
N GLU A 288 -0.13 0.40 11.13
CA GLU A 288 0.90 -0.42 10.48
C GLU A 288 1.18 -1.65 11.34
N THR A 289 1.01 -2.83 10.75
CA THR A 289 1.37 -4.11 11.38
C THR A 289 2.88 -4.35 11.24
N ALA A 290 3.55 -4.72 12.32
CA ALA A 290 4.95 -5.14 12.32
C ALA A 290 5.09 -6.38 13.22
N PRO A 291 6.08 -7.27 12.97
CA PRO A 291 6.34 -8.40 13.85
C PRO A 291 6.52 -7.99 15.31
N GLY A 292 5.83 -8.68 16.22
CA GLY A 292 5.87 -8.40 17.66
C GLY A 292 5.10 -7.16 18.12
N ARG A 293 4.53 -6.36 17.22
CA ARG A 293 3.77 -5.16 17.58
C ARG A 293 2.34 -5.52 18.01
N SER A 294 1.98 -5.16 19.24
CA SER A 294 0.62 -5.22 19.76
C SER A 294 -0.05 -3.84 19.77
N PHE A 295 -1.38 -3.84 19.87
CA PHE A 295 -2.20 -2.64 19.97
C PHE A 295 -3.11 -2.74 21.20
N THR A 296 -3.53 -1.58 21.72
CA THR A 296 -4.49 -1.53 22.84
C THR A 296 -5.77 -2.30 22.51
N VAL A 297 -6.29 -2.10 21.30
CA VAL A 297 -7.42 -2.85 20.74
C VAL A 297 -6.90 -3.76 19.62
N PRO A 298 -6.77 -5.07 19.85
CA PRO A 298 -6.22 -6.00 18.87
C PRO A 298 -7.20 -6.21 17.70
N GLN A 299 -6.71 -6.56 16.51
CA GLN A 299 -7.58 -6.90 15.39
C GLN A 299 -8.21 -8.27 15.54
N TYR A 300 -7.46 -9.23 16.09
CA TYR A 300 -7.93 -10.58 16.33
C TYR A 300 -7.79 -10.95 17.80
N VAL A 301 -8.80 -11.60 18.37
CA VAL A 301 -8.62 -12.39 19.58
C VAL A 301 -8.72 -13.85 19.20
N VAL A 302 -7.67 -14.61 19.49
CA VAL A 302 -7.59 -16.05 19.22
C VAL A 302 -7.74 -16.79 20.52
N THR A 303 -8.92 -17.37 20.74
CA THR A 303 -9.22 -18.25 21.88
C THR A 303 -8.69 -19.64 21.59
N VAL A 304 -7.75 -20.11 22.42
CA VAL A 304 -7.34 -21.51 22.50
C VAL A 304 -8.23 -22.17 23.54
N GLU A 305 -9.03 -23.16 23.12
CA GLU A 305 -9.99 -23.86 23.97
C GLU A 305 -9.30 -24.57 25.15
N ALA A 306 -10.07 -24.87 26.21
CA ALA A 306 -9.58 -25.64 27.35
C ALA A 306 -9.18 -27.07 26.91
N GLY A 307 -8.07 -27.59 27.45
CA GLY A 307 -7.57 -28.92 27.12
C GLY A 307 -6.36 -29.30 27.97
N GLU A 308 -5.62 -30.33 27.58
CA GLU A 308 -4.36 -30.68 28.26
C GLU A 308 -3.34 -29.54 28.15
N ALA A 309 -2.55 -29.33 29.21
CA ALA A 309 -1.60 -28.20 29.29
C ALA A 309 -0.60 -28.17 28.13
N GLY A 310 -0.06 -29.33 27.73
CA GLY A 310 0.89 -29.42 26.61
C GLY A 310 0.27 -29.01 25.27
N ASP A 311 -0.98 -29.42 25.05
CA ASP A 311 -1.74 -29.15 23.84
C ASP A 311 -2.15 -27.67 23.75
N GLN A 312 -2.63 -27.08 24.84
CA GLN A 312 -2.92 -25.65 24.90
C GLN A 312 -1.67 -24.81 24.65
N MET A 313 -0.54 -25.15 25.29
CA MET A 313 0.72 -24.45 25.11
C MET A 313 1.20 -24.53 23.66
N SER A 314 1.24 -25.74 23.09
CA SER A 314 1.68 -25.97 21.71
C SER A 314 0.86 -25.15 20.71
N THR A 315 -0.47 -25.17 20.85
CA THR A 315 -1.35 -24.37 20.00
C THR A 315 -1.15 -22.87 20.21
N ALA A 316 -1.04 -22.41 21.47
CA ALA A 316 -0.82 -21.00 21.78
C ALA A 316 0.49 -20.46 21.20
N GLU A 317 1.59 -21.20 21.33
CA GLU A 317 2.89 -20.84 20.75
C GLU A 317 2.82 -20.75 19.22
N GLN A 318 2.13 -21.69 18.58
CA GLN A 318 1.90 -21.68 17.14
C GLN A 318 1.01 -20.50 16.68
N VAL A 319 0.05 -20.08 17.49
CA VAL A 319 -0.73 -18.85 17.26
C VAL A 319 0.13 -17.60 17.44
N LEU A 320 0.99 -17.56 18.46
CA LEU A 320 1.90 -16.43 18.71
C LEU A 320 2.95 -16.26 17.59
N ALA A 321 3.32 -17.36 16.93
CA ALA A 321 4.18 -17.43 15.75
C ALA A 321 3.45 -17.14 14.42
N ASN A 322 2.18 -16.71 14.46
CA ASN A 322 1.44 -16.34 13.25
C ASN A 322 2.04 -15.11 12.57
N GLY A 323 1.98 -15.04 11.24
CA GLY A 323 2.41 -13.86 10.47
C GLY A 323 1.52 -12.63 10.69
N ILE A 324 0.32 -12.82 11.25
CA ILE A 324 -0.50 -11.73 11.79
C ILE A 324 -0.17 -11.56 13.27
N HIS A 325 0.47 -10.45 13.62
CA HIS A 325 0.87 -10.15 15.00
C HIS A 325 -0.10 -9.22 15.75
N ASP A 326 -1.03 -8.57 15.04
CA ASP A 326 -2.11 -7.76 15.63
C ASP A 326 -3.21 -8.67 16.20
N LEU A 327 -2.81 -9.48 17.18
CA LEU A 327 -3.66 -10.44 17.85
C LEU A 327 -3.36 -10.53 19.35
N VAL A 328 -4.36 -10.97 20.09
CA VAL A 328 -4.25 -11.44 21.47
C VAL A 328 -4.59 -12.93 21.49
N VAL A 329 -3.82 -13.71 22.24
CA VAL A 329 -4.10 -15.13 22.49
C VAL A 329 -4.81 -15.24 23.82
N TRP A 330 -6.06 -15.69 23.77
CA TRP A 330 -6.87 -15.95 24.95
C TRP A 330 -6.82 -17.42 25.30
N ILE A 331 -6.23 -17.76 26.44
CA ILE A 331 -6.19 -19.12 26.94
C ILE A 331 -7.45 -19.36 27.77
N ALA A 332 -8.31 -20.25 27.28
CA ALA A 332 -9.52 -20.64 27.98
C ALA A 332 -9.19 -21.49 29.22
N GLU A 333 -9.72 -21.06 30.35
CA GLU A 333 -9.67 -21.77 31.62
C GLU A 333 -11.01 -22.48 31.84
N PRO A 334 -11.02 -23.78 32.21
CA PRO A 334 -12.25 -24.50 32.48
C PRO A 334 -13.03 -23.84 33.62
N ASP A 335 -14.35 -23.73 33.47
CA ASP A 335 -15.23 -23.18 34.50
C ASP A 335 -15.36 -24.13 35.71
N ASP A 336 -15.08 -25.43 35.50
CA ASP A 336 -15.02 -26.46 36.54
C ASP A 336 -13.57 -26.65 37.03
N HIS A 337 -13.32 -26.27 38.29
CA HIS A 337 -12.01 -26.39 38.91
C HIS A 337 -11.56 -27.85 39.17
N GLU A 338 -12.40 -28.86 38.94
CA GLU A 338 -12.00 -30.27 39.07
C GLU A 338 -11.57 -30.92 37.75
N ALA A 339 -11.85 -30.30 36.60
CA ALA A 339 -11.63 -30.89 35.26
C ALA A 339 -10.17 -30.87 34.78
N VAL A 340 -9.33 -29.99 35.34
CA VAL A 340 -7.90 -29.88 35.02
C VAL A 340 -7.12 -29.68 36.32
N ALA A 341 -6.03 -30.44 36.52
CA ALA A 341 -5.21 -30.32 37.72
C ALA A 341 -4.73 -28.87 37.92
N GLU A 342 -4.80 -28.36 39.16
CA GLU A 342 -4.35 -27.00 39.50
C GLU A 342 -2.88 -26.76 39.08
N SER A 343 -2.05 -27.80 39.19
CA SER A 343 -0.65 -27.77 38.75
C SER A 343 -0.48 -27.51 37.25
N ASP A 344 -1.39 -28.03 36.42
CA ASP A 344 -1.34 -27.86 34.97
C ASP A 344 -1.77 -26.45 34.55
N ARG A 345 -2.80 -25.89 35.20
CA ARG A 345 -3.20 -24.49 35.00
C ARG A 345 -2.09 -23.51 35.38
N GLU A 346 -1.47 -23.71 36.54
CA GLU A 346 -0.35 -22.88 36.99
C GLU A 346 0.87 -23.02 36.06
N ARG A 347 1.11 -24.21 35.50
CA ARG A 347 2.16 -24.44 34.50
C ARG A 347 1.94 -23.62 33.23
N VAL A 348 0.72 -23.64 32.65
CA VAL A 348 0.40 -22.85 31.45
C VAL A 348 0.55 -21.35 31.73
N ARG A 349 0.06 -20.88 32.89
CA ARG A 349 0.20 -19.47 33.31
C ARG A 349 1.66 -19.04 33.44
N ARG A 350 2.50 -19.85 34.08
CA ARG A 350 3.93 -19.53 34.25
C ARG A 350 4.70 -19.49 32.93
N LEU A 351 4.35 -20.34 31.97
CA LEU A 351 5.08 -20.45 30.71
C LEU A 351 4.62 -19.43 29.68
N LEU A 352 3.31 -19.17 29.58
CA LEU A 352 2.77 -18.25 28.57
C LEU A 352 2.53 -16.83 29.10
N GLY A 353 2.35 -16.65 30.41
CA GLY A 353 1.98 -15.36 31.00
C GLY A 353 3.02 -14.26 30.88
N GLY A 354 4.26 -14.59 30.49
CA GLY A 354 5.30 -13.62 30.17
C GLY A 354 5.13 -12.92 28.82
N ASP A 355 4.34 -13.46 27.88
CA ASP A 355 4.10 -12.79 26.59
C ASP A 355 2.97 -11.75 26.75
N PRO A 356 3.20 -10.48 26.39
CA PRO A 356 2.21 -9.41 26.57
C PRO A 356 0.93 -9.57 25.71
N ARG A 357 0.91 -10.52 24.77
CA ARG A 357 -0.25 -10.85 23.94
C ARG A 357 -1.09 -11.97 24.52
N VAL A 358 -0.65 -12.65 25.58
CA VAL A 358 -1.39 -13.76 26.20
C VAL A 358 -2.28 -13.22 27.31
N ARG A 359 -3.54 -13.68 27.34
CA ARG A 359 -4.51 -13.40 28.41
C ARG A 359 -5.20 -14.70 28.80
N PHE A 360 -5.64 -14.78 30.05
CA PHE A 360 -6.33 -15.93 30.62
C PHE A 360 -7.75 -15.54 31.02
N GLY A 361 -8.71 -16.45 30.90
CA GLY A 361 -10.06 -16.24 31.40
C GLY A 361 -11.02 -17.35 31.00
N PRO A 362 -12.35 -17.16 31.19
CA PRO A 362 -13.33 -18.23 31.09
C PRO A 362 -13.39 -18.93 29.72
N SER A 363 -13.88 -20.17 29.73
CA SER A 363 -14.03 -21.02 28.54
C SER A 363 -15.06 -20.52 27.53
N ALA A 364 -15.98 -19.67 27.96
CA ALA A 364 -16.88 -18.93 27.07
C ALA A 364 -16.14 -18.01 26.06
N GLY A 365 -14.84 -17.77 26.29
CA GLY A 365 -13.96 -16.98 25.43
C GLY A 365 -13.81 -15.54 25.89
N ALA A 366 -12.96 -14.79 25.18
CA ALA A 366 -12.73 -13.39 25.49
C ALA A 366 -14.01 -12.54 25.36
N PRO A 367 -14.23 -11.54 26.24
CA PRO A 367 -15.36 -10.64 26.14
C PRO A 367 -15.44 -9.98 24.75
N SER A 368 -16.64 -9.94 24.18
CA SER A 368 -16.93 -9.22 22.92
C SER A 368 -17.35 -7.75 23.13
N GLY A 369 -17.26 -7.28 24.38
CA GLY A 369 -17.57 -5.91 24.81
C GLY A 369 -16.49 -4.89 24.44
N ILE A 370 -16.65 -3.64 24.87
CA ILE A 370 -15.86 -2.53 24.32
C ILE A 370 -14.64 -2.19 25.19
N PRO A 371 -13.47 -1.92 24.59
CA PRO A 371 -13.19 -2.02 23.16
C PRO A 371 -12.86 -3.47 22.74
N ALA A 372 -13.65 -4.01 21.81
CA ALA A 372 -13.49 -5.38 21.31
C ALA A 372 -12.64 -5.43 20.05
N ALA A 373 -11.97 -6.57 19.86
CA ALA A 373 -11.35 -6.88 18.59
C ALA A 373 -12.35 -6.91 17.44
N SER A 374 -11.88 -6.70 16.21
CA SER A 374 -12.72 -6.80 15.01
C SER A 374 -13.17 -8.23 14.71
N PHE A 375 -12.39 -9.22 15.15
CA PHE A 375 -12.62 -10.64 14.89
C PHE A 375 -12.28 -11.49 16.11
N HIS A 376 -13.11 -12.50 16.36
CA HIS A 376 -12.83 -13.57 17.31
C HIS A 376 -12.55 -14.86 16.55
N ILE A 377 -11.51 -15.57 16.96
CA ILE A 377 -11.13 -16.87 16.43
C ILE A 377 -11.16 -17.87 17.57
N THR A 378 -11.68 -19.06 17.34
CA THR A 378 -11.62 -20.18 18.28
C THR A 378 -10.83 -21.31 17.66
N VAL A 379 -9.85 -21.83 18.39
CA VAL A 379 -8.97 -22.92 17.97
C VAL A 379 -8.97 -23.98 19.08
N PRO A 380 -9.21 -25.26 18.75
CA PRO A 380 -9.11 -26.34 19.72
C PRO A 380 -7.70 -26.47 20.32
N ALA A 381 -7.60 -26.91 21.57
CA ALA A 381 -6.31 -27.29 22.16
C ALA A 381 -5.67 -28.45 21.35
N GLY A 382 -4.35 -28.42 21.19
CA GLY A 382 -3.60 -29.43 20.44
C GLY A 382 -3.68 -29.25 18.93
N ALA A 383 -4.41 -28.23 18.46
CA ALA A 383 -4.55 -27.97 17.04
C ALA A 383 -3.26 -27.44 16.40
N ALA A 384 -2.92 -27.96 15.22
CA ALA A 384 -1.77 -27.52 14.45
C ALA A 384 -2.05 -26.20 13.71
N VAL A 385 -1.47 -25.09 14.18
CA VAL A 385 -1.67 -23.75 13.61
C VAL A 385 -0.46 -23.32 12.79
N ARG A 386 -0.63 -23.14 11.49
CA ARG A 386 0.41 -22.58 10.61
C ARG A 386 0.52 -21.06 10.72
N PRO A 387 1.68 -20.45 10.37
CA PRO A 387 1.84 -18.99 10.35
C PRO A 387 0.83 -18.23 9.49
N THR A 388 0.14 -18.88 8.55
CA THR A 388 -0.83 -18.25 7.64
C THR A 388 -2.30 -18.54 8.01
N SER A 389 -2.54 -19.25 9.12
CA SER A 389 -3.89 -19.74 9.48
C SER A 389 -4.90 -18.62 9.75
N VAL A 390 -4.52 -17.59 10.51
CA VAL A 390 -5.38 -16.41 10.78
C VAL A 390 -5.71 -15.68 9.46
N ALA A 391 -4.73 -15.49 8.59
CA ALA A 391 -4.93 -14.86 7.28
C ALA A 391 -5.86 -15.70 6.37
N ARG A 392 -5.78 -17.03 6.46
CA ARG A 392 -6.67 -17.95 5.74
C ARG A 392 -8.09 -17.87 6.29
N LEU A 393 -8.28 -17.93 7.60
CA LEU A 393 -9.57 -17.73 8.26
C LEU A 393 -10.22 -16.42 7.82
N ARG A 394 -9.48 -15.32 7.84
CA ARG A 394 -9.96 -13.99 7.42
C ARG A 394 -10.41 -13.97 5.95
N ARG A 395 -9.72 -14.69 5.07
CA ARG A 395 -10.04 -14.81 3.63
C ARG A 395 -11.31 -15.63 3.41
N GLU A 396 -11.42 -16.77 4.09
CA GLU A 396 -12.58 -17.66 4.01
C GLU A 396 -13.84 -17.03 4.61
N LEU A 397 -13.66 -16.20 5.64
CA LEU A 397 -14.73 -15.35 6.18
C LEU A 397 -15.36 -14.46 5.10
N GLY A 398 -14.58 -13.93 4.16
CA GLY A 398 -15.08 -13.10 3.06
C GLY A 398 -15.98 -11.97 3.57
N SER A 399 -17.21 -11.88 3.06
CA SER A 399 -18.27 -10.99 3.59
C SER A 399 -19.25 -11.68 4.55
N GLY A 400 -19.01 -12.94 4.90
CA GLY A 400 -19.79 -13.68 5.88
C GLY A 400 -19.58 -13.17 7.31
N ALA A 401 -20.50 -13.56 8.20
CA ALA A 401 -20.42 -13.29 9.63
C ALA A 401 -19.49 -14.28 10.37
N ARG A 402 -19.41 -15.51 9.87
CA ARG A 402 -18.58 -16.60 10.41
C ARG A 402 -17.99 -17.45 9.30
N ALA A 403 -16.85 -18.08 9.56
CA ALA A 403 -16.27 -19.13 8.72
C ALA A 403 -15.50 -20.15 9.56
N GLY A 404 -15.28 -21.34 9.00
CA GLY A 404 -14.47 -22.39 9.60
C GLY A 404 -13.42 -22.87 8.61
N VAL A 405 -12.22 -23.18 9.12
CA VAL A 405 -11.09 -23.64 8.32
C VAL A 405 -10.52 -24.90 8.94
N LYS A 406 -10.42 -25.96 8.13
CA LYS A 406 -9.68 -27.17 8.52
C LYS A 406 -8.18 -26.88 8.59
N LEU A 407 -7.61 -27.19 9.74
CA LEU A 407 -6.19 -27.16 10.07
C LEU A 407 -5.49 -28.44 9.56
N PRO A 408 -4.14 -28.47 9.51
CA PRO A 408 -3.38 -29.59 8.94
C PRO A 408 -3.63 -30.95 9.60
N ASP A 409 -3.99 -30.94 10.88
CA ASP A 409 -4.35 -32.11 11.68
C ASP A 409 -5.82 -32.53 11.53
N GLY A 410 -6.59 -31.84 10.69
CA GLY A 410 -8.01 -32.11 10.44
C GLY A 410 -8.97 -31.38 11.38
N GLN A 411 -8.48 -30.74 12.45
CA GLN A 411 -9.29 -29.94 13.37
C GLN A 411 -9.80 -28.66 12.70
N THR A 412 -10.84 -28.03 13.26
CA THR A 412 -11.45 -26.84 12.65
C THR A 412 -11.30 -25.62 13.54
N ALA A 413 -10.51 -24.64 13.08
CA ALA A 413 -10.53 -23.29 13.65
C ALA A 413 -11.72 -22.52 13.07
N ARG A 414 -12.35 -21.68 13.90
CA ARG A 414 -13.51 -20.86 13.51
C ARG A 414 -13.19 -19.38 13.67
N ILE A 415 -13.72 -18.55 12.79
CA ILE A 415 -13.60 -17.09 12.86
C ILE A 415 -14.99 -16.46 12.79
N VAL A 416 -15.23 -15.42 13.60
CA VAL A 416 -16.47 -14.68 13.67
C VAL A 416 -16.18 -13.17 13.66
N ARG A 417 -17.06 -12.39 13.02
CA ARG A 417 -17.03 -10.93 13.09
C ARG A 417 -17.72 -10.45 14.36
N THR A 418 -17.03 -9.62 15.14
CA THR A 418 -17.54 -9.12 16.43
C THR A 418 -18.85 -8.35 16.28
N ARG A 419 -18.97 -7.51 15.25
CA ARG A 419 -20.23 -6.79 14.95
C ARG A 419 -21.42 -7.72 14.72
N ALA A 420 -21.19 -8.90 14.14
CA ALA A 420 -22.26 -9.86 13.90
C ALA A 420 -22.64 -10.57 15.20
N LEU A 421 -21.65 -10.96 16.01
CA LEU A 421 -21.84 -11.55 17.33
C LEU A 421 -22.66 -10.61 18.23
N ASN A 422 -22.24 -9.35 18.34
CA ASN A 422 -22.89 -8.36 19.20
C ASN A 422 -24.31 -8.03 18.74
N ARG A 423 -24.56 -7.95 17.42
CA ARG A 423 -25.95 -7.77 16.93
C ARG A 423 -26.84 -8.98 17.22
N MET A 424 -26.32 -10.20 17.09
CA MET A 424 -27.06 -11.42 17.42
C MET A 424 -27.43 -11.47 18.90
N ALA A 425 -26.46 -11.18 19.78
CA ALA A 425 -26.67 -11.12 21.23
C ALA A 425 -27.78 -10.13 21.59
N ARG A 426 -27.77 -8.91 21.02
CA ARG A 426 -28.83 -7.92 21.25
C ARG A 426 -30.20 -8.33 20.71
N SER A 427 -30.25 -9.07 19.62
CA SER A 427 -31.50 -9.55 19.02
C SER A 427 -32.15 -10.69 19.81
N GLY A 428 -31.47 -11.23 20.84
CA GLY A 428 -31.91 -12.41 21.59
C GLY A 428 -31.80 -13.72 20.79
N ILE A 429 -30.98 -13.75 19.73
CA ILE A 429 -30.80 -14.92 18.86
C ILE A 429 -29.57 -15.69 19.33
N SER A 430 -29.71 -16.98 19.64
CA SER A 430 -28.60 -17.84 20.06
C SER A 430 -27.57 -18.04 18.95
N VAL A 431 -26.28 -18.12 19.33
CA VAL A 431 -25.13 -18.36 18.45
C VAL A 431 -25.18 -19.76 17.82
N ASP A 432 -25.87 -20.71 18.46
CA ASP A 432 -26.06 -22.09 17.99
C ASP A 432 -27.19 -22.25 16.97
N ASP A 433 -28.06 -21.24 16.83
CA ASP A 433 -29.25 -21.39 16.02
C ASP A 433 -28.96 -21.08 14.53
N ARG A 434 -28.82 -22.16 13.78
CA ARG A 434 -28.96 -22.30 12.31
C ARG A 434 -27.76 -21.93 11.44
N THR A 435 -27.37 -22.94 10.69
CA THR A 435 -26.71 -22.92 9.38
C THR A 435 -27.28 -21.83 8.46
N VAL A 436 -26.73 -20.63 8.51
CA VAL A 436 -26.77 -19.74 7.35
C VAL A 436 -25.84 -20.33 6.30
N SER A 437 -26.35 -21.31 5.56
CA SER A 437 -25.71 -21.80 4.34
C SER A 437 -25.42 -20.59 3.45
N PRO A 438 -24.18 -20.38 2.98
CA PRO A 438 -23.92 -19.36 1.99
C PRO A 438 -24.84 -19.64 0.80
N ARG A 439 -25.77 -18.74 0.49
CA ARG A 439 -26.53 -18.83 -0.75
C ARG A 439 -25.51 -19.00 -1.88
N PRO A 440 -25.65 -20.01 -2.76
CA PRO A 440 -24.81 -20.10 -3.94
C PRO A 440 -24.88 -18.77 -4.66
N ARG A 441 -23.73 -18.24 -5.06
CA ARG A 441 -23.63 -17.01 -5.85
C ARG A 441 -24.65 -17.07 -6.98
N ARG A 442 -25.78 -16.36 -6.86
CA ARG A 442 -26.61 -16.05 -8.02
C ARG A 442 -25.73 -15.23 -8.95
N ARG A 443 -25.34 -15.82 -10.08
CA ARG A 443 -24.74 -15.09 -11.20
C ARG A 443 -25.64 -13.89 -11.45
N ARG A 444 -25.09 -12.69 -11.32
CA ARG A 444 -25.79 -11.45 -11.66
C ARG A 444 -26.28 -11.56 -13.11
N PRO A 445 -27.52 -11.17 -13.42
CA PRO A 445 -27.84 -10.83 -14.80
C PRO A 445 -26.90 -9.69 -15.20
N ARG A 446 -26.19 -9.85 -16.31
CA ARG A 446 -25.45 -8.75 -16.92
C ARG A 446 -26.48 -7.73 -17.39
N PHE A 447 -26.72 -6.67 -16.62
CA PHE A 447 -27.37 -5.48 -17.16
C PHE A 447 -26.47 -4.93 -18.27
N SER A 448 -26.99 -4.88 -19.50
CA SER A 448 -26.23 -4.37 -20.64
C SER A 448 -25.89 -2.89 -20.42
N ALA A 449 -24.65 -2.51 -20.74
CA ALA A 449 -24.17 -1.13 -20.62
C ALA A 449 -25.06 -0.10 -21.36
N VAL A 450 -25.84 -0.57 -22.34
CA VAL A 450 -26.75 0.19 -23.19
C VAL A 450 -27.88 0.85 -22.37
N HIS A 451 -28.45 0.15 -21.38
CA HIS A 451 -29.56 0.71 -20.55
C HIS A 451 -29.09 1.77 -19.54
N LYS A 452 -27.81 1.75 -19.13
CA LYS A 452 -27.23 2.81 -18.28
C LYS A 452 -26.88 4.06 -19.09
N LEU A 453 -26.41 3.88 -20.34
CA LEU A 453 -26.12 4.98 -21.26
C LEU A 453 -27.39 5.76 -21.66
N GLY A 454 -28.51 5.07 -21.87
CA GLY A 454 -29.79 5.71 -22.22
C GLY A 454 -30.31 6.70 -21.17
N ARG A 455 -30.17 6.39 -19.87
CA ARG A 455 -30.60 7.29 -18.79
C ARG A 455 -29.71 8.52 -18.61
N VAL A 456 -28.40 8.37 -18.85
CA VAL A 456 -27.44 9.48 -18.81
C VAL A 456 -27.64 10.42 -20.00
N ALA A 457 -27.89 9.87 -21.19
CA ALA A 457 -28.17 10.65 -22.40
C ALA A 457 -29.48 11.45 -22.26
N ALA A 458 -30.55 10.84 -21.76
CA ALA A 458 -31.82 11.53 -21.50
C ALA A 458 -31.73 12.61 -20.40
N HIS A 459 -30.77 12.53 -19.49
CA HIS A 459 -30.51 13.58 -18.50
C HIS A 459 -29.71 14.74 -19.11
N MET A 460 -28.68 14.44 -19.93
CA MET A 460 -27.89 15.46 -20.63
C MET A 460 -28.70 16.28 -21.64
N VAL A 461 -29.65 15.66 -22.35
CA VAL A 461 -30.55 16.36 -23.29
C VAL A 461 -31.50 17.31 -22.55
N ARG A 462 -31.92 16.98 -21.33
CA ARG A 462 -32.77 17.85 -20.49
C ARG A 462 -32.01 19.07 -19.96
N GLU A 463 -30.72 18.91 -19.67
CA GLU A 463 -29.90 20.00 -19.11
C GLU A 463 -29.31 20.93 -20.17
N ALA A 464 -29.05 20.42 -21.38
CA ALA A 464 -28.67 21.27 -22.51
C ALA A 464 -29.79 22.22 -22.96
N ALA A 465 -31.06 21.88 -22.71
CA ALA A 465 -32.22 22.68 -23.09
C ALA A 465 -32.49 23.90 -22.17
N ARG A 466 -31.76 24.04 -21.05
CA ARG A 466 -31.97 25.10 -20.04
C ARG A 466 -31.01 26.28 -20.14
N ILE A 467 -30.05 26.26 -21.06
CA ILE A 467 -28.96 27.25 -21.13
C ILE A 467 -29.41 28.53 -21.84
N ARG A 468 -29.28 29.69 -21.19
CA ARG A 468 -29.62 31.02 -21.75
C ARG A 468 -28.51 32.09 -21.65
N SER A 469 -27.36 31.84 -21.02
CA SER A 469 -26.26 32.84 -20.96
C SER A 469 -24.82 32.27 -20.89
N LEU A 470 -23.82 33.12 -21.12
CA LEU A 470 -22.37 32.79 -21.17
C LEU A 470 -21.73 32.49 -19.80
N ARG A 471 -22.37 32.84 -18.68
CA ARG A 471 -21.89 32.47 -17.33
C ARG A 471 -22.14 30.99 -17.04
N ASP A 472 -23.24 30.44 -17.57
CA ASP A 472 -23.65 29.03 -17.40
C ASP A 472 -22.71 28.03 -18.11
N ALA A 473 -21.88 28.50 -19.05
CA ALA A 473 -20.93 27.68 -19.80
C ALA A 473 -19.62 27.40 -19.01
N GLY A 474 -19.28 28.23 -18.01
CA GLY A 474 -18.08 28.08 -17.19
C GLY A 474 -18.16 26.89 -16.24
N ASP A 475 -19.30 26.76 -15.55
CA ASP A 475 -19.52 25.72 -14.54
C ASP A 475 -19.69 24.33 -15.16
N LEU A 476 -20.27 24.28 -16.36
CA LEU A 476 -20.32 23.06 -17.17
C LEU A 476 -18.92 22.59 -17.58
N THR A 477 -17.96 23.50 -17.79
CA THR A 477 -16.59 23.15 -18.19
C THR A 477 -15.81 22.55 -17.01
N VAL A 478 -16.02 23.06 -15.80
CA VAL A 478 -15.38 22.54 -14.57
C VAL A 478 -16.01 21.21 -14.15
N TRP A 479 -17.34 21.09 -14.22
CA TRP A 479 -18.04 19.81 -13.97
C TRP A 479 -17.70 18.76 -15.03
N PHE A 480 -17.60 19.14 -16.30
CA PHE A 480 -17.20 18.23 -17.39
C PHE A 480 -15.72 17.84 -17.29
N LEU A 481 -14.82 18.70 -16.80
CA LEU A 481 -13.42 18.37 -16.52
C LEU A 481 -13.28 17.42 -15.32
N SER A 482 -14.10 17.60 -14.28
CA SER A 482 -14.21 16.70 -13.12
C SER A 482 -14.82 15.34 -13.49
N TRP A 483 -15.84 15.33 -14.36
CA TRP A 483 -16.42 14.11 -14.91
C TRP A 483 -15.49 13.43 -15.92
N ALA A 484 -14.77 14.17 -16.78
CA ALA A 484 -13.82 13.62 -17.74
C ALA A 484 -12.56 13.05 -17.08
N THR A 485 -12.12 13.61 -15.95
CA THR A 485 -11.07 13.00 -15.11
C THR A 485 -11.58 11.75 -14.38
N ARG A 486 -12.87 11.67 -14.03
CA ARG A 486 -13.50 10.47 -13.43
C ARG A 486 -13.95 9.42 -14.47
N ALA A 487 -14.20 9.81 -15.71
CA ALA A 487 -14.61 8.95 -16.83
C ALA A 487 -13.43 8.36 -17.62
N ALA A 488 -12.18 8.66 -17.21
CA ALA A 488 -10.95 8.09 -17.77
C ALA A 488 -10.81 6.55 -17.63
N THR A 489 -11.85 5.88 -17.13
CA THR A 489 -11.97 4.41 -17.08
C THR A 489 -13.05 3.80 -17.98
N TRP A 490 -13.77 4.55 -18.83
CA TRP A 490 -14.73 3.94 -19.79
C TRP A 490 -14.62 4.51 -21.22
N ARG A 491 -14.50 3.62 -22.21
CA ARG A 491 -14.27 3.89 -23.65
C ARG A 491 -15.46 4.59 -24.32
N ILE A 492 -15.36 5.90 -24.61
CA ILE A 492 -16.08 6.56 -25.72
C ILE A 492 -15.09 7.46 -26.47
N ARG A 493 -14.49 6.95 -27.55
CA ARG A 493 -13.30 7.51 -28.22
C ARG A 493 -13.56 8.53 -29.34
N ARG A 494 -14.82 8.77 -29.74
CA ARG A 494 -15.12 9.67 -30.88
C ARG A 494 -15.59 11.07 -30.49
N PHE A 495 -16.33 11.23 -29.39
CA PHE A 495 -16.85 12.54 -28.95
C PHE A 495 -15.82 13.36 -28.13
N THR A 496 -14.99 12.69 -27.33
CA THR A 496 -13.97 13.29 -26.46
C THR A 496 -12.79 13.90 -27.21
N ARG A 497 -12.45 13.39 -28.42
CA ARG A 497 -11.37 13.98 -29.26
C ARG A 497 -11.76 15.33 -29.86
N TRP A 498 -13.03 15.56 -30.17
CA TRP A 498 -13.48 16.83 -30.73
C TRP A 498 -13.46 17.94 -29.65
N LEU A 499 -13.96 17.65 -28.44
CA LEU A 499 -14.05 18.63 -27.34
C LEU A 499 -12.67 19.00 -26.72
N TYR A 500 -11.74 18.05 -26.67
CA TYR A 500 -10.38 18.27 -26.14
C TYR A 500 -9.57 19.26 -26.98
N TRP A 501 -9.78 19.28 -28.30
CA TRP A 501 -9.05 20.17 -29.21
C TRP A 501 -9.55 21.62 -29.18
N THR A 502 -10.83 21.84 -28.91
CA THR A 502 -11.41 23.18 -28.73
C THR A 502 -11.00 23.82 -27.40
N ALA A 503 -10.98 23.07 -26.30
CA ALA A 503 -10.57 23.57 -24.98
C ALA A 503 -9.06 23.91 -24.91
N ARG A 504 -8.21 23.13 -25.59
CA ARG A 504 -6.75 23.34 -25.63
C ARG A 504 -6.33 24.65 -26.30
N ARG A 505 -7.18 25.20 -27.18
CA ARG A 505 -6.93 26.48 -27.87
C ARG A 505 -7.10 27.69 -26.94
N GLN A 506 -8.05 27.64 -25.99
CA GLN A 506 -8.29 28.76 -25.06
C GLN A 506 -7.32 28.78 -23.86
N VAL A 507 -6.88 27.62 -23.37
CA VAL A 507 -5.90 27.50 -22.26
C VAL A 507 -4.51 28.06 -22.63
N HIS A 508 -4.16 28.09 -23.93
CA HIS A 508 -2.90 28.68 -24.40
C HIS A 508 -2.88 30.22 -24.40
N ALA A 509 -4.03 30.90 -24.34
CA ALA A 509 -4.10 32.35 -24.19
C ALA A 509 -3.86 32.77 -22.72
N LEU A 510 -4.49 32.08 -21.76
CA LEU A 510 -4.37 32.36 -20.32
C LEU A 510 -2.97 32.11 -19.75
N ARG A 511 -2.26 31.08 -20.25
CA ARG A 511 -0.88 30.76 -19.83
C ARG A 511 0.16 31.82 -20.23
N ARG A 512 -0.14 32.72 -21.18
CA ARG A 512 0.75 33.83 -21.57
C ARG A 512 0.62 35.03 -20.63
N LEU A 513 -0.55 35.26 -20.04
CA LEU A 513 -0.78 36.34 -19.07
C LEU A 513 -0.13 36.01 -17.70
N ALA A 514 -0.32 34.78 -17.21
CA ALA A 514 0.22 34.34 -15.91
C ALA A 514 1.77 34.34 -15.85
N ARG A 515 2.45 34.11 -16.98
CA ARG A 515 3.92 34.17 -17.06
C ARG A 515 4.45 35.60 -16.95
N ARG A 516 3.71 36.62 -17.40
CA ARG A 516 4.15 38.03 -17.27
C ARG A 516 4.08 38.54 -15.83
N MET A 517 3.07 38.13 -15.07
CA MET A 517 2.91 38.54 -13.66
C MET A 517 3.95 37.89 -12.72
N TYR A 518 4.29 36.62 -12.96
CA TYR A 518 5.29 35.88 -12.18
C TYR A 518 6.71 36.50 -12.26
N TRP A 519 7.09 37.05 -13.41
CA TRP A 519 8.41 37.68 -13.60
C TRP A 519 8.53 39.07 -12.95
N GLN A 520 7.42 39.78 -12.73
CA GLN A 520 7.41 41.05 -12.00
C GLN A 520 7.59 40.84 -10.49
N ALA A 521 6.90 39.85 -9.90
CA ALA A 521 7.02 39.50 -8.48
C ALA A 521 8.43 39.03 -8.09
N ARG A 522 9.09 38.29 -8.99
CA ARG A 522 10.44 37.75 -8.76
C ARG A 522 11.55 38.82 -8.80
N ARG A 523 11.27 40.00 -9.35
CA ARG A 523 12.21 41.14 -9.41
C ARG A 523 12.23 41.91 -8.08
N LEU A 524 11.12 41.96 -7.36
CA LEU A 524 11.01 42.56 -6.01
C LEU A 524 11.68 41.70 -4.94
N PHE A 525 11.61 40.36 -5.05
CA PHE A 525 12.17 39.42 -4.08
C PHE A 525 13.71 39.34 -4.05
N ARG A 526 14.40 39.83 -5.10
CA ARG A 526 15.88 39.83 -5.15
C ARG A 526 16.52 40.98 -4.38
N ALA A 527 15.81 42.08 -4.16
CA ALA A 527 16.32 43.24 -3.43
C ALA A 527 16.38 42.97 -1.90
N ALA A 528 15.45 42.18 -1.36
CA ALA A 528 15.37 41.88 0.07
C ALA A 528 16.45 40.92 0.60
N ARG A 529 17.15 40.19 -0.29
CA ARG A 529 18.04 39.07 0.11
C ARG A 529 19.51 39.44 0.30
N GLN A 530 19.88 40.72 0.14
CA GLN A 530 21.26 41.19 0.28
C GLN A 530 21.66 41.65 1.70
N LEU A 531 20.74 41.68 2.68
CA LEU A 531 21.03 42.28 3.98
C LEU A 531 21.45 41.31 5.11
N ILE A 532 21.58 40.01 4.87
CA ILE A 532 21.97 39.05 5.93
C ILE A 532 23.09 38.13 5.43
N ARG A 533 24.33 38.50 5.75
CA ARG A 533 25.52 37.65 5.61
C ARG A 533 26.44 37.82 6.80
N ARG A 534 26.54 36.79 7.66
CA ARG A 534 27.80 36.36 8.29
C ARG A 534 27.82 34.83 8.48
N PRO A 535 29.01 34.21 8.53
CA PRO A 535 29.21 32.79 8.29
C PRO A 535 29.59 32.01 9.57
N SER A 536 28.98 30.85 9.78
CA SER A 536 29.51 29.84 10.72
C SER A 536 28.88 28.48 10.49
N GLY A 537 29.73 27.45 10.39
CA GLY A 537 29.43 26.10 10.90
C GLY A 537 28.52 25.22 10.05
N LEU A 538 29.13 24.27 9.37
CA LEU A 538 28.50 23.05 8.86
C LEU A 538 27.80 22.30 10.01
N ALA A 539 26.47 22.27 10.01
CA ALA A 539 25.67 21.24 10.68
C ALA A 539 24.25 21.27 10.08
N TRP A 540 24.03 20.53 9.00
CA TRP A 540 22.67 20.22 8.55
C TRP A 540 22.25 18.88 9.16
N LYS A 541 21.30 18.98 10.10
CA LYS A 541 20.55 17.90 10.72
C LYS A 541 19.85 17.06 9.65
N THR A 542 20.36 15.85 9.41
CA THR A 542 19.52 14.71 9.05
C THR A 542 18.75 14.28 10.29
N GLY A 543 17.43 14.24 10.20
CA GLY A 543 16.56 13.70 11.25
C GLY A 543 17.00 12.29 11.64
N HIS A 544 17.10 12.07 12.94
CA HIS A 544 17.52 10.81 13.54
C HIS A 544 16.51 9.70 13.23
N SER A 545 17.01 8.66 12.58
CA SER A 545 16.48 7.30 12.73
C SER A 545 17.56 6.47 13.42
N ASP A 546 17.66 6.62 14.75
CA ASP A 546 18.52 5.79 15.61
C ASP A 546 17.76 4.56 16.14
N ASP A 547 16.84 4.00 15.35
CA ASP A 547 16.36 2.63 15.50
C ASP A 547 16.85 1.82 14.29
N ALA A 548 18.17 1.60 14.28
CA ALA A 548 18.76 0.60 13.42
C ALA A 548 18.24 -0.77 13.88
N VAL A 549 17.26 -1.33 13.18
CA VAL A 549 17.22 -2.79 12.99
C VAL A 549 18.66 -3.16 12.61
N PRO A 550 19.32 -4.12 13.28
CA PRO A 550 20.71 -4.46 12.97
C PRO A 550 20.72 -5.09 11.58
N VAL A 551 20.82 -4.26 10.55
CA VAL A 551 21.07 -4.68 9.19
C VAL A 551 22.47 -5.27 9.25
N ALA A 552 22.55 -6.59 9.15
CA ALA A 552 23.81 -7.32 9.15
C ALA A 552 24.81 -6.59 8.25
N ARG A 553 25.87 -6.07 8.85
CA ARG A 553 26.94 -5.36 8.14
C ARG A 553 27.70 -6.38 7.31
N TYR A 554 27.32 -6.59 6.05
CA TYR A 554 28.04 -7.47 5.11
C TYR A 554 29.52 -7.10 5.03
N ARG A 555 30.42 -7.97 5.50
CA ARG A 555 31.84 -7.86 5.14
C ARG A 555 31.93 -8.11 3.64
N LEU A 556 32.63 -7.26 2.90
CA LEU A 556 32.86 -7.44 1.47
C LEU A 556 33.93 -8.51 1.19
N GLY A 557 34.21 -9.38 2.17
CA GLY A 557 35.34 -10.31 2.19
C GLY A 557 36.38 -9.88 3.24
N PRO A 558 37.68 -10.08 2.97
CA PRO A 558 38.77 -9.74 3.89
C PRO A 558 38.77 -8.25 4.27
N ASP A 559 39.52 -7.90 5.31
CA ASP A 559 39.79 -6.49 5.62
C ASP A 559 40.71 -5.85 4.56
N ILE A 560 40.29 -4.72 3.98
CA ILE A 560 40.96 -4.08 2.83
C ILE A 560 41.38 -2.65 3.21
N ALA A 561 42.68 -2.37 3.08
CA ALA A 561 43.23 -1.02 3.15
C ALA A 561 43.41 -0.43 1.73
N ALA A 562 43.21 0.88 1.58
CA ALA A 562 43.47 1.60 0.34
C ALA A 562 44.45 2.74 0.60
N LEU A 563 45.62 2.69 -0.03
CA LEU A 563 46.69 3.65 0.16
C LEU A 563 46.94 4.43 -1.14
N GLY A 564 46.67 5.73 -1.07
CA GLY A 564 46.84 6.65 -2.18
C GLY A 564 45.51 7.12 -2.79
N PRO A 565 45.51 8.28 -3.46
CA PRO A 565 44.29 8.95 -3.91
C PRO A 565 43.52 8.23 -5.02
N ARG A 566 44.11 7.27 -5.76
CA ARG A 566 43.42 6.43 -6.75
C ARG A 566 42.88 5.12 -6.15
N ALA A 567 43.50 4.60 -5.10
CA ALA A 567 42.99 3.50 -4.29
C ALA A 567 41.82 3.95 -3.40
N GLU A 568 41.92 5.15 -2.81
CA GLU A 568 40.93 6.00 -2.09
C GLU A 568 39.49 6.03 -2.63
N ALA A 569 39.31 5.50 -3.81
CA ALA A 569 38.71 6.22 -4.89
C ALA A 569 37.93 5.27 -5.76
N VAL A 570 38.63 4.21 -6.17
CA VAL A 570 38.06 2.93 -6.54
C VAL A 570 37.06 2.44 -5.48
N LEU A 571 37.38 2.59 -4.19
CA LEU A 571 36.58 2.10 -3.07
C LEU A 571 35.80 3.19 -2.30
N ALA A 572 35.74 4.42 -2.80
CA ALA A 572 35.07 5.55 -2.12
C ALA A 572 33.58 5.31 -1.80
N ALA A 573 32.94 4.35 -2.49
CA ALA A 573 31.58 3.91 -2.20
C ALA A 573 31.46 3.08 -0.90
N SER A 574 32.57 2.53 -0.39
CA SER A 574 32.65 1.74 0.84
C SER A 574 33.01 2.61 2.04
N SER A 575 32.19 2.57 3.10
CA SER A 575 32.51 3.21 4.38
C SER A 575 33.50 2.41 5.24
N ARG A 576 33.95 1.24 4.78
CA ARG A 576 34.75 0.29 5.58
C ARG A 576 36.22 0.23 5.20
N VAL A 577 36.63 0.91 4.13
CA VAL A 577 38.00 0.84 3.62
C VAL A 577 38.76 2.04 4.18
N GLY A 578 39.75 1.76 5.02
CA GLY A 578 40.60 2.77 5.66
C GLY A 578 41.87 3.06 4.87
N SER A 579 42.44 4.25 5.08
CA SER A 579 43.72 4.66 4.50
C SER A 579 44.94 4.29 5.35
N ALA A 580 44.76 3.46 6.38
CA ALA A 580 45.82 3.06 7.30
C ALA A 580 45.88 1.53 7.38
N VAL A 581 47.09 0.98 7.47
CA VAL A 581 47.33 -0.46 7.67
C VAL A 581 47.19 -0.77 9.16
N GLY A 582 46.33 -1.73 9.51
CA GLY A 582 46.12 -2.20 10.88
C GLY A 582 46.54 -3.66 11.09
N GLU A 583 46.51 -4.14 12.34
CA GLU A 583 46.92 -5.51 12.71
C GLU A 583 46.10 -6.62 12.00
N PHE A 584 44.90 -6.32 11.50
CA PHE A 584 43.98 -7.28 10.88
C PHE A 584 43.79 -7.08 9.37
N THR A 585 44.61 -6.25 8.70
CA THR A 585 44.49 -6.01 7.26
C THR A 585 44.95 -7.23 6.46
N GLU A 586 44.05 -7.79 5.67
CA GLU A 586 44.30 -9.00 4.86
C GLU A 586 44.63 -8.67 3.40
N ALA A 587 44.13 -7.54 2.87
CA ALA A 587 44.46 -7.04 1.54
C ALA A 587 44.77 -5.54 1.54
N MET A 588 45.65 -5.10 0.63
CA MET A 588 46.03 -3.71 0.47
C MET A 588 46.04 -3.30 -1.00
N ILE A 589 45.40 -2.17 -1.31
CA ILE A 589 45.36 -1.60 -2.66
C ILE A 589 46.17 -0.32 -2.66
N VAL A 590 47.12 -0.20 -3.56
CA VAL A 590 48.04 0.94 -3.67
C VAL A 590 48.02 1.54 -5.06
N ASP A 591 48.19 2.86 -5.15
CA ASP A 591 48.27 3.57 -6.44
C ASP A 591 49.48 3.10 -7.26
N THR A 592 50.66 3.04 -6.63
CA THR A 592 51.93 2.67 -7.24
C THR A 592 52.74 1.76 -6.32
N PRO A 593 53.73 1.01 -6.84
CA PRO A 593 54.62 0.19 -6.02
C PRO A 593 55.34 0.98 -4.92
N GLU A 594 55.70 2.23 -5.19
CA GLU A 594 56.40 3.11 -4.25
C GLU A 594 55.49 3.56 -3.10
N THR A 595 54.18 3.67 -3.37
CA THR A 595 53.15 3.97 -2.36
C THR A 595 53.06 2.87 -1.31
N ALA A 596 53.47 1.63 -1.64
CA ALA A 596 53.54 0.51 -0.70
C ALA A 596 54.74 0.58 0.27
N GLY A 597 55.62 1.59 0.15
CA GLY A 597 56.75 1.92 1.04
C GLY A 597 57.19 0.84 2.04
N GLY A 598 58.04 -0.12 1.62
CA GLY A 598 58.62 -1.14 2.51
C GLY A 598 57.65 -2.16 3.15
N ILE A 599 56.33 -1.93 3.08
CA ILE A 599 55.28 -2.80 3.67
C ILE A 599 55.25 -4.17 2.95
N ALA A 600 55.69 -4.23 1.69
CA ALA A 600 55.82 -5.48 0.94
C ALA A 600 56.80 -6.50 1.56
N ALA A 601 57.64 -6.09 2.52
CA ALA A 601 58.58 -6.97 3.22
C ALA A 601 58.00 -7.60 4.51
N ALA A 602 56.79 -7.24 4.93
CA ALA A 602 56.18 -7.75 6.15
C ALA A 602 54.78 -8.34 5.88
N SER A 603 54.61 -9.62 6.25
CA SER A 603 53.34 -10.34 6.45
C SER A 603 52.51 -10.68 5.20
N GLY A 604 51.87 -11.86 5.20
CA GLY A 604 51.09 -12.44 4.10
C GLY A 604 49.80 -11.71 3.72
N VAL A 605 49.87 -10.40 3.50
CA VAL A 605 48.80 -9.51 3.06
C VAL A 605 48.76 -9.49 1.53
N GLY A 606 47.57 -9.64 0.92
CA GLY A 606 47.41 -9.58 -0.53
C GLY A 606 47.56 -8.15 -1.07
N ILE A 607 48.55 -7.87 -1.92
CA ILE A 607 48.82 -6.53 -2.45
C ILE A 607 48.34 -6.38 -3.90
N VAL A 608 47.56 -5.32 -4.16
CA VAL A 608 47.08 -4.94 -5.50
C VAL A 608 47.62 -3.58 -5.87
N VAL A 609 48.41 -3.51 -6.95
CA VAL A 609 48.98 -2.26 -7.46
C VAL A 609 48.18 -1.75 -8.65
N LEU A 610 47.45 -0.65 -8.48
CA LEU A 610 46.55 -0.12 -9.51
C LEU A 610 47.29 0.26 -10.80
N SER A 611 48.48 0.86 -10.70
CA SER A 611 49.29 1.21 -11.88
C SER A 611 49.76 0.02 -12.73
N ARG A 612 49.68 -1.21 -12.21
CA ARG A 612 50.04 -2.46 -12.89
C ARG A 612 48.84 -3.38 -13.16
N SER A 613 47.65 -2.97 -12.74
CA SER A 613 46.41 -3.75 -12.86
C SER A 613 45.66 -3.39 -14.13
N ASP A 614 44.71 -4.24 -14.53
CA ASP A 614 43.74 -3.93 -15.59
C ASP A 614 43.10 -2.54 -15.30
N PRO A 615 43.19 -1.55 -16.23
CA PRO A 615 42.63 -0.22 -16.02
C PRO A 615 41.15 -0.19 -15.62
N ARG A 616 40.35 -1.23 -15.94
CA ARG A 616 38.99 -1.38 -15.40
C ARG A 616 38.99 -1.30 -13.89
N VAL A 617 39.96 -1.94 -13.22
CA VAL A 617 40.13 -2.03 -11.76
C VAL A 617 40.42 -0.67 -11.11
N SER A 618 40.91 0.30 -11.88
CA SER A 618 41.19 1.67 -11.43
C SER A 618 39.98 2.62 -11.48
N VAL A 619 38.85 2.16 -12.03
CA VAL A 619 37.59 2.93 -12.09
C VAL A 619 36.93 3.09 -10.69
N PRO A 620 36.46 4.29 -10.30
CA PRO A 620 35.63 4.46 -9.12
C PRO A 620 34.37 3.60 -9.16
N ALA A 621 34.21 2.70 -8.19
CA ALA A 621 33.02 1.86 -8.09
C ALA A 621 31.86 2.61 -7.45
N PHE A 622 30.65 2.12 -7.71
CA PHE A 622 29.43 2.66 -7.13
C PHE A 622 28.73 1.64 -6.23
N ASP A 623 28.03 2.13 -5.20
CA ASP A 623 27.23 1.27 -4.32
C ASP A 623 25.85 1.03 -4.94
N ALA A 624 25.65 -0.18 -5.48
CA ALA A 624 24.40 -0.60 -6.13
C ALA A 624 23.17 -0.52 -5.20
N GLU A 625 23.37 -0.65 -3.89
CA GLU A 625 22.26 -0.60 -2.92
C GLU A 625 21.78 0.83 -2.67
N ARG A 626 22.69 1.80 -2.76
CA ARG A 626 22.37 3.24 -2.69
C ARG A 626 21.88 3.78 -4.02
N LEU A 627 22.30 3.15 -5.12
CA LEU A 627 21.95 3.47 -6.51
C LEU A 627 21.01 2.41 -7.07
N ASN A 628 19.87 2.21 -6.40
CA ASN A 628 18.82 1.33 -6.89
C ASN A 628 18.35 1.80 -8.29
N PRO A 629 18.25 0.91 -9.29
CA PRO A 629 17.68 1.24 -10.58
C PRO A 629 16.30 1.88 -10.46
N VAL A 630 16.02 2.80 -11.37
CA VAL A 630 14.68 3.38 -11.49
C VAL A 630 14.23 3.13 -12.92
N GLY A 631 13.20 2.32 -13.07
CA GLY A 631 12.73 1.85 -14.37
C GLY A 631 12.28 2.99 -15.27
N TRP A 632 12.04 2.65 -16.53
CA TRP A 632 11.60 3.62 -17.53
C TRP A 632 10.31 4.35 -17.16
N THR A 633 10.25 5.66 -17.48
CA THR A 633 9.05 6.49 -17.32
C THR A 633 8.41 6.87 -18.65
N PRO A 634 7.07 6.76 -18.76
CA PRO A 634 6.31 7.25 -19.92
C PRO A 634 6.51 8.72 -20.25
N ASP A 635 6.74 9.55 -19.23
CA ASP A 635 6.91 10.99 -19.36
C ASP A 635 8.40 11.35 -19.54
N HIS A 636 8.94 11.08 -20.73
CA HIS A 636 10.28 11.52 -21.13
C HIS A 636 10.19 12.81 -21.95
N ARG A 637 11.16 13.70 -21.78
CA ARG A 637 11.43 14.83 -22.67
C ARG A 637 11.87 14.27 -24.02
N SER A 638 11.38 14.87 -25.09
CA SER A 638 11.72 14.54 -26.48
C SER A 638 13.15 14.89 -26.90
N HIS A 639 14.00 15.39 -25.98
CA HIS A 639 15.33 15.90 -26.30
C HIS A 639 16.41 15.36 -25.35
N PRO A 640 17.65 15.20 -25.83
CA PRO A 640 18.78 14.79 -25.01
C PRO A 640 19.25 15.88 -24.04
N VAL A 641 20.05 15.50 -23.06
CA VAL A 641 20.68 16.41 -22.10
C VAL A 641 22.20 16.20 -22.11
N ALA A 642 22.99 17.28 -22.22
CA ALA A 642 24.43 17.19 -22.11
C ALA A 642 24.90 17.15 -20.64
N LEU A 643 25.78 16.21 -20.30
CA LEU A 643 26.47 16.20 -19.02
C LEU A 643 27.29 17.50 -18.89
N GLY A 644 27.27 18.17 -17.73
CA GLY A 644 28.07 19.39 -17.49
C GLY A 644 27.49 20.74 -17.96
N SER A 645 26.29 20.77 -18.55
CA SER A 645 25.60 22.04 -18.89
C SER A 645 25.24 22.85 -17.62
N PRO A 646 25.40 24.19 -17.60
CA PRO A 646 25.16 25.06 -16.43
C PRO A 646 23.78 24.93 -15.80
N ASP A 647 22.79 24.45 -16.56
CA ASP A 647 21.40 24.46 -16.12
C ASP A 647 21.05 23.34 -15.14
N HIS A 648 21.76 22.19 -15.10
CA HIS A 648 21.15 20.98 -14.53
C HIS A 648 22.06 19.97 -13.76
N LEU A 649 23.36 20.25 -13.57
CA LEU A 649 24.20 19.50 -12.61
C LEU A 649 24.96 20.50 -11.73
N PRO A 650 24.90 20.42 -10.38
CA PRO A 650 25.56 21.40 -9.52
C PRO A 650 27.06 21.49 -9.80
N ARG A 651 27.54 22.71 -10.09
CA ARG A 651 28.96 23.05 -10.16
C ARG A 651 29.61 22.95 -8.77
N THR A 652 29.96 21.74 -8.34
CA THR A 652 31.10 21.57 -7.44
C THR A 652 32.32 21.40 -8.31
N LYS A 653 33.36 22.22 -8.10
CA LYS A 653 34.64 22.15 -8.83
C LYS A 653 35.12 20.69 -8.93
N ARG A 654 35.17 20.16 -10.16
CA ARG A 654 35.41 18.74 -10.53
C ARG A 654 34.33 17.77 -10.03
N VAL A 655 33.78 16.96 -10.94
CA VAL A 655 32.85 15.86 -10.61
C VAL A 655 33.61 14.80 -9.82
N ARG A 656 33.77 15.01 -8.51
CA ARG A 656 34.37 14.03 -7.61
C ARG A 656 33.25 13.09 -7.11
N ARG A 657 33.08 12.00 -7.86
CA ARG A 657 32.61 10.67 -7.42
C ARG A 657 31.16 10.41 -6.99
N ILE A 658 30.26 11.39 -6.88
CA ILE A 658 28.89 11.08 -6.44
C ILE A 658 27.86 11.72 -7.35
N VAL A 659 27.19 10.90 -8.18
CA VAL A 659 25.93 11.29 -8.81
C VAL A 659 24.93 11.52 -7.67
N SER A 660 24.75 12.79 -7.29
CA SER A 660 23.81 13.17 -6.23
C SER A 660 22.40 12.64 -6.53
N ILE A 661 21.64 12.34 -5.48
CA ILE A 661 20.23 11.90 -5.58
C ILE A 661 19.40 12.88 -6.45
N ASP A 662 19.71 14.17 -6.44
CA ASP A 662 19.02 15.20 -7.21
C ASP A 662 19.26 15.11 -8.73
N ALA A 663 20.44 14.66 -9.17
CA ALA A 663 20.75 14.44 -10.59
C ALA A 663 19.86 13.35 -11.22
N ARG A 664 19.40 12.37 -10.41
CA ARG A 664 18.55 11.25 -10.86
C ARG A 664 17.22 11.72 -11.45
N SER A 665 16.60 12.75 -10.88
CA SER A 665 15.28 13.23 -11.31
C SER A 665 15.28 13.93 -12.68
N THR A 666 16.42 14.50 -13.06
CA THR A 666 16.59 15.29 -14.28
C THR A 666 17.04 14.42 -15.45
N CYS A 667 18.05 13.56 -15.24
CA CYS A 667 18.54 12.62 -16.26
C CYS A 667 17.47 11.57 -16.63
N ARG A 668 16.60 11.18 -15.67
CA ARG A 668 15.49 10.23 -15.88
C ARG A 668 14.50 10.67 -16.97
N ARG A 669 14.26 11.97 -17.09
CA ARG A 669 13.34 12.51 -18.07
C ARG A 669 14.03 12.81 -19.40
N ALA A 670 15.33 12.62 -19.57
CA ALA A 670 15.99 12.86 -20.85
C ALA A 670 15.80 11.69 -21.82
N HIS A 671 15.79 11.96 -23.13
CA HIS A 671 15.84 10.89 -24.13
C HIS A 671 17.15 10.07 -23.99
N HIS A 672 18.28 10.74 -23.88
CA HIS A 672 19.54 10.14 -23.42
C HIS A 672 20.41 11.25 -22.84
N VAL A 673 21.46 10.88 -22.12
CA VAL A 673 22.49 11.81 -21.67
C VAL A 673 23.65 11.76 -22.66
N MET A 674 24.00 12.91 -23.23
CA MET A 674 25.19 13.06 -24.06
C MET A 674 26.38 13.40 -23.16
N ASP A 675 27.40 12.56 -23.22
CA ASP A 675 28.65 12.76 -22.49
C ASP A 675 29.78 13.26 -23.41
N THR A 676 30.58 14.21 -22.94
CA THR A 676 31.82 14.69 -23.60
C THR A 676 32.99 14.70 -22.61
N ALA A 677 34.19 14.42 -23.12
CA ALA A 677 35.42 14.28 -22.34
C ALA A 677 35.76 15.56 -21.55
N ALA A 678 35.42 16.73 -22.09
CA ALA A 678 35.73 18.05 -21.52
C ALA A 678 35.18 18.29 -20.10
N TYR A 679 34.21 17.49 -19.65
CA TYR A 679 33.61 17.63 -18.31
C TYR A 679 34.26 16.75 -17.24
N HIS A 680 35.25 15.93 -17.60
CA HIS A 680 35.88 14.97 -16.71
C HIS A 680 37.37 15.25 -16.52
N VAL A 681 37.91 14.76 -15.41
CA VAL A 681 39.30 15.00 -15.02
C VAL A 681 40.25 14.01 -15.69
N ASP A 682 39.83 12.75 -15.77
CA ASP A 682 40.58 11.63 -16.34
C ASP A 682 39.60 10.53 -16.79
N ALA A 683 40.08 9.57 -17.59
CA ALA A 683 39.26 8.49 -18.14
C ALA A 683 38.66 7.55 -17.05
N PRO A 684 39.38 7.15 -15.98
CA PRO A 684 38.79 6.34 -14.92
C PRO A 684 37.64 7.04 -14.19
N THR A 685 37.79 8.33 -13.85
CA THR A 685 36.73 9.11 -13.19
C THR A 685 35.52 9.28 -14.12
N ARG A 686 35.77 9.52 -15.42
CA ARG A 686 34.72 9.54 -16.46
C ARG A 686 33.97 8.21 -16.48
N ALA A 687 34.68 7.10 -16.61
CA ALA A 687 34.10 5.75 -16.65
C ALA A 687 33.22 5.46 -15.43
N GLY A 688 33.69 5.78 -14.22
CA GLY A 688 32.94 5.54 -12.98
C GLY A 688 31.64 6.35 -12.92
N ALA A 689 31.67 7.59 -13.39
CA ALA A 689 30.46 8.42 -13.48
C ALA A 689 29.46 7.87 -14.52
N LEU A 690 29.94 7.45 -15.69
CA LEU A 690 29.09 6.88 -16.74
C LEU A 690 28.48 5.54 -16.32
N ALA A 691 29.27 4.67 -15.70
CA ALA A 691 28.80 3.40 -15.14
C ALA A 691 27.72 3.61 -14.07
N ALA A 692 27.91 4.59 -13.16
CA ALA A 692 26.90 4.92 -12.16
C ALA A 692 25.60 5.46 -12.77
N LEU A 693 25.67 6.25 -13.85
CA LEU A 693 24.49 6.73 -14.59
C LEU A 693 23.76 5.58 -15.31
N ALA A 694 24.49 4.68 -15.95
CA ALA A 694 23.94 3.48 -16.56
C ALA A 694 23.24 2.58 -15.52
N ALA A 695 23.87 2.38 -14.36
CA ALA A 695 23.33 1.56 -13.27
C ALA A 695 21.98 2.05 -12.73
N VAL A 696 21.72 3.36 -12.74
CA VAL A 696 20.41 3.90 -12.34
C VAL A 696 19.36 3.85 -13.44
N GLY A 697 19.69 3.33 -14.63
CA GLY A 697 18.79 3.20 -15.78
C GLY A 697 18.82 4.37 -16.76
N THR A 698 19.82 5.25 -16.68
CA THR A 698 19.99 6.33 -17.66
C THR A 698 20.65 5.79 -18.92
N VAL A 699 20.06 6.06 -20.08
CA VAL A 699 20.70 5.78 -21.38
C VAL A 699 21.75 6.86 -21.62
N VAL A 700 23.00 6.44 -21.75
CA VAL A 700 24.16 7.31 -21.94
C VAL A 700 24.69 7.10 -23.35
N HIS A 701 24.90 8.19 -24.09
CA HIS A 701 25.60 8.18 -25.36
C HIS A 701 26.89 8.99 -25.23
N MET A 702 28.02 8.36 -25.54
CA MET A 702 29.34 9.00 -25.48
C MET A 702 29.64 9.66 -26.84
N ALA A 703 29.74 10.98 -26.87
CA ALA A 703 30.13 11.69 -28.09
C ALA A 703 31.64 11.52 -28.37
N ASP A 704 32.47 11.60 -27.34
CA ASP A 704 33.93 11.48 -27.47
C ASP A 704 34.39 10.06 -27.14
N LYS A 705 34.87 9.35 -28.17
CA LYS A 705 35.39 7.98 -28.13
C LYS A 705 36.90 8.01 -27.88
N ASP A 706 37.38 7.23 -26.93
CA ASP A 706 38.81 7.17 -26.57
C ASP A 706 39.20 5.75 -26.10
N ALA A 707 40.44 5.35 -26.40
CA ALA A 707 40.94 4.00 -26.13
C ALA A 707 41.11 3.71 -24.62
N GLU A 708 41.51 4.70 -23.82
CA GLU A 708 41.63 4.58 -22.37
C GLU A 708 40.25 4.43 -21.73
N LEU A 709 39.25 5.16 -22.23
CA LEU A 709 37.86 5.01 -21.76
C LEU A 709 37.27 3.65 -22.13
N HIS A 710 37.55 3.12 -23.33
CA HIS A 710 37.15 1.77 -23.71
C HIS A 710 37.73 0.73 -22.75
N HIS A 711 39.01 0.85 -22.43
CA HIS A 711 39.62 -0.04 -21.44
C HIS A 711 38.95 0.12 -20.08
N CYS A 712 38.68 1.34 -19.61
CA CYS A 712 38.05 1.58 -18.32
C CYS A 712 36.62 1.02 -18.22
N LEU A 713 35.77 1.20 -19.24
CA LEU A 713 34.38 0.73 -19.23
C LEU A 713 34.23 -0.77 -19.54
N GLY A 714 35.20 -1.36 -20.24
CA GLY A 714 35.09 -2.69 -20.83
C GLY A 714 34.29 -2.68 -22.14
N THR A 715 34.48 -3.72 -22.95
CA THR A 715 33.96 -3.79 -24.33
C THR A 715 32.44 -3.72 -24.41
N GLU A 716 31.71 -4.41 -23.53
CA GLU A 716 30.24 -4.44 -23.56
C GLU A 716 29.64 -3.05 -23.26
N LEU A 717 29.97 -2.46 -22.11
CA LEU A 717 29.41 -1.17 -21.71
C LEU A 717 29.86 -0.03 -22.64
N TYR A 718 31.12 -0.05 -23.08
CA TYR A 718 31.63 0.91 -24.06
C TYR A 718 30.89 0.80 -25.39
N GLY A 719 30.72 -0.42 -25.92
CA GLY A 719 30.01 -0.67 -27.18
C GLY A 719 28.56 -0.20 -27.14
N LEU A 720 27.85 -0.48 -26.04
CA LEU A 720 26.49 0.00 -25.82
C LEU A 720 26.43 1.54 -25.81
N MET A 721 27.34 2.21 -25.11
CA MET A 721 27.34 3.68 -25.01
C MET A 721 27.84 4.39 -26.28
N ALA A 722 28.57 3.68 -27.14
CA ALA A 722 29.08 4.19 -28.42
C ALA A 722 28.11 3.96 -29.59
N ASP A 723 27.00 3.25 -29.37
CA ASP A 723 26.01 2.92 -30.41
C ASP A 723 25.21 4.18 -30.83
N GLU A 724 25.44 4.64 -32.06
CA GLU A 724 24.80 5.84 -32.61
C GLU A 724 23.29 5.65 -32.85
N THR A 725 22.79 4.41 -32.86
CA THR A 725 21.35 4.15 -32.98
C THR A 725 20.57 4.59 -31.75
N ILE A 726 21.24 4.87 -30.61
CA ILE A 726 20.64 5.54 -29.44
C ILE A 726 20.05 6.90 -29.82
N LEU A 727 20.66 7.61 -30.76
CA LEU A 727 20.25 8.97 -31.15
C LEU A 727 18.85 8.98 -31.80
N THR A 728 18.48 7.88 -32.45
CA THR A 728 17.21 7.72 -33.17
C THR A 728 16.31 6.63 -32.56
N ALA A 729 16.72 6.03 -31.45
CA ALA A 729 16.02 4.92 -30.82
C ALA A 729 14.59 5.32 -30.40
N GLY A 730 13.60 4.58 -30.88
CA GLY A 730 12.25 4.64 -30.34
C GLY A 730 12.20 4.15 -28.88
N GLN A 731 11.06 4.36 -28.23
CA GLN A 731 10.85 4.05 -26.82
C GLN A 731 11.28 2.63 -26.40
N HIS A 732 10.90 1.61 -27.17
CA HIS A 732 11.23 0.20 -26.89
C HIS A 732 12.74 -0.05 -26.98
N ARG A 733 13.39 0.34 -28.08
CA ARG A 733 14.84 0.21 -28.28
C ARG A 733 15.63 0.97 -27.20
N ARG A 734 15.16 2.14 -26.80
CA ARG A 734 15.75 2.91 -25.69
C ARG A 734 15.69 2.15 -24.37
N GLU A 735 14.60 1.46 -24.07
CA GLU A 735 14.53 0.64 -22.87
C GLU A 735 15.46 -0.57 -22.95
N ALA A 736 15.62 -1.17 -24.13
CA ALA A 736 16.58 -2.25 -24.33
C ALA A 736 18.02 -1.78 -24.06
N PHE A 737 18.39 -0.58 -24.52
CA PHE A 737 19.67 0.06 -24.17
C PHE A 737 19.80 0.30 -22.66
N SER A 738 18.76 0.82 -22.00
CA SER A 738 18.78 1.06 -20.54
C SER A 738 19.05 -0.23 -19.77
N VAL A 739 18.34 -1.31 -20.10
CA VAL A 739 18.50 -2.62 -19.47
C VAL A 739 19.90 -3.18 -19.71
N ALA A 740 20.37 -3.18 -20.96
CA ALA A 740 21.70 -3.70 -21.31
C ALA A 740 22.84 -2.91 -20.64
N MET A 741 22.80 -1.58 -20.68
CA MET A 741 23.82 -0.73 -20.04
C MET A 741 23.84 -0.90 -18.52
N ARG A 742 22.65 -0.95 -17.91
CA ARG A 742 22.51 -1.15 -16.46
C ARG A 742 23.12 -2.47 -16.02
N ARG A 743 22.79 -3.53 -16.75
CA ARG A 743 23.30 -4.87 -16.52
C ARG A 743 24.82 -4.91 -16.60
N ALA A 744 25.42 -4.41 -17.68
CA ALA A 744 26.88 -4.35 -17.82
C ALA A 744 27.53 -3.50 -16.71
N ALA A 745 26.94 -2.35 -16.36
CA ALA A 745 27.42 -1.52 -15.26
C ALA A 745 27.37 -2.21 -13.89
N LEU A 746 26.27 -2.88 -13.56
CA LEU A 746 26.12 -3.58 -12.26
C LEU A 746 27.06 -4.79 -12.15
N ARG A 747 27.29 -5.52 -13.24
CA ARG A 747 28.18 -6.70 -13.28
C ARG A 747 29.64 -6.37 -13.05
N ASP A 748 30.11 -5.26 -13.62
CA ASP A 748 31.54 -4.97 -13.74
C ASP A 748 32.02 -3.75 -12.94
N HIS A 749 31.12 -2.83 -12.57
CA HIS A 749 31.48 -1.54 -11.99
C HIS A 749 30.83 -1.25 -10.63
N SER A 750 29.98 -2.15 -10.13
CA SER A 750 29.47 -2.08 -8.76
C SER A 750 30.58 -2.30 -7.75
N LEU A 751 30.38 -1.85 -6.50
CA LEU A 751 31.35 -2.06 -5.42
C LEU A 751 31.69 -3.54 -5.22
N ARG A 752 30.71 -4.45 -5.28
CA ARG A 752 30.95 -5.89 -5.15
C ARG A 752 31.73 -6.46 -6.33
N ALA A 753 31.37 -6.05 -7.55
CA ALA A 753 32.14 -6.40 -8.75
C ALA A 753 33.59 -5.94 -8.63
N ARG A 754 33.78 -4.71 -8.15
CA ARG A 754 35.10 -4.13 -7.97
C ARG A 754 35.93 -4.88 -6.94
N VAL A 755 35.35 -5.22 -5.80
CA VAL A 755 36.06 -6.01 -4.79
C VAL A 755 36.43 -7.40 -5.32
N ARG A 756 35.55 -8.07 -6.09
CA ARG A 756 35.91 -9.33 -6.76
C ARG A 756 37.11 -9.18 -7.69
N GLN A 757 37.09 -8.15 -8.54
CA GLN A 757 38.17 -7.87 -9.50
C GLN A 757 39.50 -7.55 -8.79
N LEU A 758 39.44 -6.77 -7.69
CA LEU A 758 40.61 -6.41 -6.89
C LEU A 758 41.20 -7.61 -6.15
N LEU A 759 40.37 -8.48 -5.58
CA LEU A 759 40.86 -9.62 -4.79
C LEU A 759 41.30 -10.80 -5.65
N ALA A 760 40.81 -10.93 -6.88
CA ALA A 760 41.13 -12.07 -7.76
C ALA A 760 42.64 -12.36 -7.92
N PRO A 761 43.54 -11.36 -8.10
CA PRO A 761 44.98 -11.60 -8.21
C PRO A 761 45.67 -12.02 -6.89
N THR A 762 45.03 -11.78 -5.74
CA THR A 762 45.61 -12.03 -4.42
C THR A 762 45.36 -13.44 -3.89
N GLY A 763 44.42 -14.18 -4.49
CA GLY A 763 43.96 -15.47 -3.99
C GLY A 763 43.03 -15.39 -2.76
N LEU A 764 42.73 -14.19 -2.25
CA LEU A 764 41.82 -13.98 -1.13
C LEU A 764 40.35 -14.12 -1.53
N CYS A 765 39.53 -14.63 -0.61
CA CYS A 765 38.10 -14.84 -0.86
C CYS A 765 37.30 -13.54 -0.80
N GLY A 766 36.90 -13.01 -1.97
CA GLY A 766 35.96 -11.89 -2.09
C GLY A 766 34.48 -12.31 -2.05
N PRO A 767 33.54 -11.38 -2.31
CA PRO A 767 32.13 -11.68 -2.34
C PRO A 767 31.82 -12.50 -3.60
N ALA A 768 31.59 -13.81 -3.42
CA ALA A 768 31.24 -14.70 -4.52
C ALA A 768 29.93 -14.30 -5.20
N LEU A 769 29.77 -14.71 -6.45
CA LEU A 769 28.47 -14.69 -7.10
C LEU A 769 27.54 -15.70 -6.37
N PRO A 770 26.23 -15.42 -6.25
CA PRO A 770 25.30 -16.39 -5.69
C PRO A 770 25.15 -17.62 -6.57
N THR A 771 25.08 -18.82 -5.99
CA THR A 771 24.68 -20.03 -6.73
C THR A 771 23.17 -20.02 -6.95
N VAL A 772 22.72 -20.40 -8.16
CA VAL A 772 21.31 -20.43 -8.55
C VAL A 772 20.88 -21.86 -8.90
N SER A 773 19.79 -22.35 -8.34
CA SER A 773 19.13 -23.58 -8.83
C SER A 773 17.91 -23.21 -9.65
N ILE A 774 17.90 -23.61 -10.92
CA ILE A 774 16.72 -23.54 -11.78
C ILE A 774 15.84 -24.75 -11.47
N LEU A 775 14.62 -24.50 -11.00
CA LEU A 775 13.60 -25.50 -10.78
C LEU A 775 12.68 -25.54 -11.99
N LEU A 776 12.76 -26.61 -12.76
CA LEU A 776 11.98 -26.81 -13.97
C LEU A 776 11.11 -28.06 -13.80
N ALA A 777 9.81 -27.87 -13.63
CA ALA A 777 8.85 -28.96 -13.49
C ALA A 777 8.05 -29.12 -14.77
N THR A 778 7.93 -30.34 -15.27
CA THR A 778 7.19 -30.61 -16.51
C THR A 778 6.42 -31.92 -16.43
N ARG A 779 5.24 -31.92 -17.04
CA ARG A 779 4.41 -33.10 -17.33
C ARG A 779 4.30 -33.38 -18.83
N ARG A 780 5.15 -32.72 -19.64
CA ARG A 780 5.08 -32.67 -21.10
C ARG A 780 6.41 -33.19 -21.68
N PRO A 781 6.53 -34.51 -21.93
CA PRO A 781 7.77 -35.10 -22.44
C PRO A 781 8.30 -34.43 -23.71
N ASP A 782 7.41 -33.91 -24.56
CA ASP A 782 7.73 -33.20 -25.80
C ASP A 782 8.39 -31.83 -25.58
N GLN A 783 8.17 -31.18 -24.43
CA GLN A 783 8.73 -29.85 -24.12
C GLN A 783 10.13 -29.91 -23.50
N VAL A 784 10.57 -31.06 -23.02
CA VAL A 784 11.83 -31.19 -22.25
C VAL A 784 13.05 -30.73 -23.06
N ALA A 785 13.11 -31.05 -24.35
CA ALA A 785 14.25 -30.67 -25.19
C ALA A 785 14.36 -29.14 -25.32
N ALA A 786 13.28 -28.46 -25.69
CA ALA A 786 13.25 -26.99 -25.83
C ALA A 786 13.51 -26.27 -24.49
N ALA A 787 13.00 -26.84 -23.40
CA ALA A 787 13.22 -26.34 -22.05
C ALA A 787 14.71 -26.40 -21.65
N ILE A 788 15.40 -27.52 -21.92
CA ILE A 788 16.85 -27.65 -21.66
C ILE A 788 17.66 -26.68 -22.54
N GLU A 789 17.30 -26.50 -23.81
CA GLU A 789 17.97 -25.54 -24.70
C GLU A 789 17.85 -24.10 -24.17
N THR A 790 16.71 -23.74 -23.61
CA THR A 790 16.49 -22.42 -23.01
C THR A 790 17.29 -22.23 -21.71
N VAL A 791 17.53 -23.31 -20.96
CA VAL A 791 18.44 -23.30 -19.80
C VAL A 791 19.90 -23.18 -20.27
N ALA A 792 20.27 -23.87 -21.35
CA ALA A 792 21.62 -23.85 -21.91
C ALA A 792 22.03 -22.46 -22.45
N SER A 793 21.06 -21.63 -22.86
CA SER A 793 21.33 -20.28 -23.35
C SER A 793 21.72 -19.29 -22.24
N GLN A 794 21.53 -19.65 -20.96
CA GLN A 794 21.78 -18.72 -19.85
C GLN A 794 23.26 -18.41 -19.67
N THR A 795 23.62 -17.12 -19.63
CA THR A 795 25.01 -16.65 -19.52
C THR A 795 25.49 -16.47 -18.08
N TYR A 796 24.62 -16.67 -17.09
CA TYR A 796 25.02 -16.62 -15.69
C TYR A 796 25.98 -17.78 -15.36
N PRO A 797 27.11 -17.55 -14.68
CA PRO A 797 28.16 -18.58 -14.59
C PRO A 797 27.92 -19.65 -13.51
N GLN A 798 27.06 -19.40 -12.52
CA GLN A 798 26.93 -20.25 -11.33
C GLN A 798 25.50 -20.76 -11.13
N PHE A 799 25.04 -21.62 -12.04
CA PHE A 799 23.74 -22.28 -11.90
C PHE A 799 23.81 -23.80 -12.04
N GLU A 800 22.78 -24.45 -11.52
CA GLU A 800 22.43 -25.84 -11.76
C GLU A 800 20.98 -25.96 -12.25
N LEU A 801 20.67 -27.05 -12.94
CA LEU A 801 19.31 -27.40 -13.35
C LEU A 801 18.75 -28.54 -12.48
N ILE A 802 17.60 -28.32 -11.86
CA ILE A 802 16.78 -29.36 -11.25
C ILE A 802 15.55 -29.60 -12.13
N LEU A 803 15.58 -30.71 -12.87
CA LEU A 803 14.51 -31.12 -13.77
C LEU A 803 13.56 -32.08 -13.05
N ALA A 804 12.37 -31.63 -12.70
CA ALA A 804 11.32 -32.44 -12.10
C ALA A 804 10.39 -33.02 -13.17
N LEU A 805 10.48 -34.33 -13.39
CA LEU A 805 9.64 -35.08 -14.31
C LEU A 805 8.36 -35.52 -13.58
N HIS A 806 7.23 -34.90 -13.90
CA HIS A 806 5.95 -35.10 -13.22
C HIS A 806 5.08 -36.10 -13.99
N GLY A 807 5.04 -37.34 -13.51
CA GLY A 807 4.35 -38.47 -14.15
C GLY A 807 5.27 -39.33 -15.03
N ASP A 808 4.67 -40.17 -15.86
CA ASP A 808 5.36 -41.15 -16.71
C ASP A 808 5.54 -40.65 -18.16
N GLY A 809 6.22 -41.43 -19.01
CA GLY A 809 6.32 -41.17 -20.45
C GLY A 809 7.54 -40.34 -20.90
N PHE A 810 8.51 -40.13 -20.01
CA PHE A 810 9.75 -39.41 -20.31
C PHE A 810 10.86 -40.33 -20.86
N ASP A 811 11.49 -39.92 -21.97
CA ASP A 811 12.67 -40.61 -22.51
C ASP A 811 13.92 -40.28 -21.68
N ARG A 812 14.17 -41.10 -20.65
CA ARG A 812 15.31 -40.91 -19.74
C ARG A 812 16.67 -40.92 -20.46
N VAL A 813 16.85 -41.80 -21.44
CA VAL A 813 18.12 -41.90 -22.19
C VAL A 813 18.37 -40.63 -23.01
N GLY A 814 17.33 -40.12 -23.68
CA GLY A 814 17.39 -38.88 -24.44
C GLY A 814 17.57 -37.63 -23.57
N ILE A 815 16.99 -37.63 -22.37
CA ILE A 815 17.14 -36.55 -21.38
C ILE A 815 18.56 -36.54 -20.82
N ASP A 816 19.07 -37.67 -20.32
CA ASP A 816 20.39 -37.75 -19.69
C ASP A 816 21.50 -37.36 -20.70
N ARG A 817 21.36 -37.75 -21.98
CA ARG A 817 22.28 -37.30 -23.05
C ARG A 817 22.29 -35.78 -23.22
N ARG A 818 21.13 -35.12 -23.14
CA ARG A 818 21.03 -33.65 -23.25
C ARG A 818 21.58 -32.96 -22.01
N LEU A 819 21.34 -33.51 -20.83
CA LEU A 819 21.87 -32.97 -19.58
C LEU A 819 23.40 -33.07 -19.53
N LEU A 820 23.99 -34.15 -20.07
CA LEU A 820 25.45 -34.25 -20.25
C LEU A 820 26.01 -33.18 -21.19
N ALA A 821 25.25 -32.77 -22.20
CA ALA A 821 25.65 -31.73 -23.15
C ALA A 821 25.49 -30.29 -22.60
N LEU A 822 24.78 -30.10 -21.48
CA LEU A 822 24.55 -28.79 -20.87
C LEU A 822 25.82 -28.16 -20.29
N ASP A 823 26.87 -28.96 -20.04
CA ASP A 823 28.12 -28.55 -19.37
C ASP A 823 27.88 -27.78 -18.04
N ARG A 824 26.81 -28.15 -17.33
CA ARG A 824 26.42 -27.59 -16.03
C ARG A 824 25.90 -28.70 -15.12
N PRO A 825 25.97 -28.54 -13.78
CA PRO A 825 25.35 -29.48 -12.87
C PRO A 825 23.85 -29.59 -13.15
N ALA A 826 23.38 -30.81 -13.31
CA ALA A 826 21.96 -31.10 -13.50
C ALA A 826 21.53 -32.30 -12.66
N ARG A 827 20.33 -32.24 -12.11
CA ARG A 827 19.70 -33.32 -11.36
C ARG A 827 18.30 -33.56 -11.89
N VAL A 828 17.91 -34.82 -11.96
CA VAL A 828 16.55 -35.20 -12.35
C VAL A 828 15.83 -35.76 -11.13
N VAL A 829 14.61 -35.28 -10.90
CA VAL A 829 13.72 -35.75 -9.84
C VAL A 829 12.46 -36.32 -10.51
N GLU A 830 12.19 -37.59 -10.27
CA GLU A 830 10.95 -38.22 -10.75
C GLU A 830 9.86 -38.07 -9.69
N VAL A 831 8.72 -37.53 -10.09
CA VAL A 831 7.64 -37.16 -9.17
C VAL A 831 6.33 -37.79 -9.63
N PRO A 832 5.59 -38.52 -8.77
CA PRO A 832 4.35 -39.18 -9.17
C PRO A 832 3.27 -38.21 -9.65
N GLU A 833 2.50 -38.61 -10.67
CA GLU A 833 1.43 -37.80 -11.28
C GLU A 833 0.42 -37.26 -10.26
N ARG A 834 0.12 -38.04 -9.21
CA ARG A 834 -0.84 -37.69 -8.15
C ARG A 834 -0.47 -36.45 -7.33
N LEU A 835 0.79 -36.02 -7.33
CA LEU A 835 1.21 -34.87 -6.54
C LEU A 835 0.81 -33.54 -7.20
N PRO A 836 0.29 -32.57 -6.44
CA PRO A 836 0.00 -31.24 -6.99
C PRO A 836 1.29 -30.50 -7.33
N LEU A 837 1.25 -29.60 -8.32
CA LEU A 837 2.41 -28.83 -8.81
C LEU A 837 3.25 -28.19 -7.69
N GLY A 838 2.62 -27.63 -6.66
CA GLY A 838 3.37 -27.03 -5.54
C GLY A 838 4.19 -28.05 -4.75
N ALA A 839 3.72 -29.30 -4.63
CA ALA A 839 4.51 -30.37 -4.04
C ALA A 839 5.66 -30.79 -4.97
N VAL A 840 5.42 -30.89 -6.29
CA VAL A 840 6.48 -31.19 -7.29
C VAL A 840 7.63 -30.17 -7.22
N LEU A 841 7.29 -28.87 -7.12
CA LEU A 841 8.29 -27.81 -6.98
C LEU A 841 9.05 -27.90 -5.66
N ASN A 842 8.42 -28.36 -4.57
CA ASN A 842 9.10 -28.59 -3.30
C ASN A 842 10.05 -29.80 -3.36
N GLU A 843 9.66 -30.89 -4.04
CA GLU A 843 10.56 -32.03 -4.27
C GLU A 843 11.80 -31.58 -5.05
N ALA A 844 11.62 -30.79 -6.12
CA ALA A 844 12.72 -30.18 -6.85
C ALA A 844 13.59 -29.29 -5.95
N ALA A 845 12.97 -28.42 -5.14
CA ALA A 845 13.70 -27.53 -4.25
C ALA A 845 14.45 -28.29 -3.13
N SER A 846 13.99 -29.48 -2.73
CA SER A 846 14.61 -30.26 -1.65
C SER A 846 16.00 -30.80 -2.01
N VAL A 847 16.25 -31.03 -3.30
CA VAL A 847 17.55 -31.50 -3.82
C VAL A 847 18.41 -30.38 -4.41
N ALA A 848 17.91 -29.15 -4.40
CA ALA A 848 18.59 -27.95 -4.88
C ALA A 848 19.67 -27.49 -3.89
N SER A 849 20.82 -27.07 -4.40
CA SER A 849 21.97 -26.61 -3.62
C SER A 849 22.23 -25.10 -3.69
N GLY A 850 21.48 -24.40 -4.55
CA GLY A 850 21.62 -22.98 -4.81
C GLY A 850 21.25 -22.11 -3.61
N SER A 851 22.02 -21.05 -3.40
CA SER A 851 21.68 -19.98 -2.47
C SER A 851 20.44 -19.18 -2.90
N LEU A 852 20.13 -19.22 -4.19
CA LEU A 852 18.95 -18.66 -4.84
C LEU A 852 18.23 -19.77 -5.60
N LEU A 853 16.90 -19.78 -5.53
CA LEU A 853 16.03 -20.70 -6.26
C LEU A 853 15.21 -19.91 -7.26
N THR A 854 15.16 -20.36 -8.51
CA THR A 854 14.35 -19.72 -9.56
C THR A 854 13.49 -20.75 -10.26
N LYS A 855 12.24 -20.41 -10.56
CA LYS A 855 11.33 -21.32 -11.28
C LYS A 855 11.40 -21.00 -12.76
N PHE A 856 11.52 -22.02 -13.62
CA PHE A 856 11.31 -21.92 -15.07
C PHE A 856 10.08 -22.76 -15.43
N ASP A 857 9.14 -22.14 -16.15
CA ASP A 857 8.04 -22.86 -16.82
C ASP A 857 8.54 -23.47 -18.14
N ASP A 858 8.13 -24.70 -18.43
CA ASP A 858 8.60 -25.53 -19.55
C ASP A 858 8.09 -25.09 -20.93
N ASP A 859 7.11 -24.18 -20.98
CA ASP A 859 6.55 -23.62 -22.23
C ASP A 859 6.76 -22.11 -22.39
N ASP A 860 7.49 -21.46 -21.48
CA ASP A 860 7.86 -20.04 -21.62
C ASP A 860 9.28 -19.90 -22.20
N LEU A 861 9.57 -18.73 -22.79
CA LEU A 861 10.89 -18.44 -23.37
C LEU A 861 11.66 -17.42 -22.54
N TYR A 862 12.93 -17.72 -22.31
CA TYR A 862 13.83 -16.93 -21.46
C TYR A 862 15.04 -16.48 -22.27
N GLY A 863 15.36 -15.19 -22.21
CA GLY A 863 16.56 -14.66 -22.86
C GLY A 863 17.84 -15.11 -22.15
N PRO A 864 19.01 -15.06 -22.83
CA PRO A 864 20.30 -15.48 -22.28
C PRO A 864 20.68 -14.81 -20.95
N GLU A 865 20.20 -13.58 -20.75
CA GLU A 865 20.55 -12.73 -19.61
C GLU A 865 19.53 -12.79 -18.47
N HIS A 866 18.53 -13.68 -18.55
CA HIS A 866 17.41 -13.74 -17.62
C HIS A 866 17.86 -13.98 -16.17
N LEU A 867 18.73 -14.98 -15.95
CA LEU A 867 19.26 -15.27 -14.61
C LEU A 867 20.02 -14.08 -14.03
N TRP A 868 20.89 -13.46 -14.81
CA TRP A 868 21.64 -12.30 -14.36
C TRP A 868 20.73 -11.16 -13.94
N ASP A 869 19.67 -10.87 -14.71
CA ASP A 869 18.74 -9.80 -14.35
C ASP A 869 18.09 -10.05 -12.99
N LEU A 870 17.71 -11.30 -12.70
CA LEU A 870 17.15 -11.67 -11.40
C LEU A 870 18.19 -11.60 -10.28
N VAL A 871 19.40 -12.11 -10.48
CA VAL A 871 20.49 -12.08 -9.49
C VAL A 871 20.86 -10.64 -9.14
N LEU A 872 21.09 -9.80 -10.15
CA LEU A 872 21.40 -8.38 -9.93
C LEU A 872 20.25 -7.70 -9.19
N SER A 873 19.00 -8.01 -9.56
CA SER A 873 17.81 -7.48 -8.87
C SER A 873 17.73 -7.88 -7.41
N ASN A 874 18.06 -9.12 -7.07
CA ASN A 874 18.17 -9.55 -5.68
C ASN A 874 19.27 -8.78 -4.94
N GLU A 875 20.42 -8.57 -5.57
CA GLU A 875 21.56 -7.89 -4.97
C GLU A 875 21.27 -6.41 -4.65
N TYR A 876 20.87 -5.61 -5.64
CA TYR A 876 20.68 -4.17 -5.42
C TYR A 876 19.41 -3.84 -4.62
N SER A 877 18.36 -4.69 -4.69
CA SER A 877 17.10 -4.45 -3.96
C SER A 877 17.11 -5.06 -2.55
N ARG A 878 17.96 -6.06 -2.30
CA ARG A 878 17.90 -6.86 -1.07
C ARG A 878 16.51 -7.43 -0.78
N ALA A 879 15.68 -7.61 -1.81
CA ALA A 879 14.40 -8.28 -1.67
C ALA A 879 14.65 -9.79 -1.74
N PRO A 880 14.24 -10.56 -0.72
CA PRO A 880 14.42 -12.01 -0.75
C PRO A 880 13.65 -12.69 -1.87
N LEU A 881 12.59 -12.09 -2.41
CA LEU A 881 11.92 -12.53 -3.63
C LEU A 881 11.95 -11.44 -4.68
N VAL A 882 12.43 -11.77 -5.87
CA VAL A 882 12.47 -10.90 -7.05
C VAL A 882 11.82 -11.57 -8.25
N GLY A 883 11.42 -10.78 -9.25
CA GLY A 883 10.93 -11.38 -10.48
C GLY A 883 10.53 -10.39 -11.57
N LYS A 884 10.30 -10.91 -12.77
CA LYS A 884 9.85 -10.13 -13.93
C LYS A 884 8.34 -10.12 -14.02
N GLY A 885 7.76 -9.04 -14.54
CA GLY A 885 6.36 -9.05 -14.95
C GLY A 885 6.20 -9.72 -16.31
N ALA A 886 5.07 -10.40 -16.54
CA ALA A 886 4.72 -10.91 -17.87
C ALA A 886 4.27 -9.75 -18.79
N GLU A 887 5.20 -8.88 -19.17
CA GLU A 887 4.98 -7.71 -20.02
C GLU A 887 5.01 -8.08 -21.50
N PHE A 888 5.84 -9.05 -21.88
CA PHE A 888 5.88 -9.62 -23.22
C PHE A 888 5.10 -10.94 -23.25
N VAL A 889 4.17 -11.08 -24.21
CA VAL A 889 3.32 -12.25 -24.35
C VAL A 889 3.22 -12.64 -25.81
N TYR A 890 3.52 -13.89 -26.15
CA TYR A 890 3.27 -14.45 -27.48
C TYR A 890 1.97 -15.24 -27.47
N LEU A 891 1.04 -14.88 -28.36
CA LEU A 891 -0.23 -15.57 -28.57
C LEU A 891 -0.08 -16.50 -29.78
N ALA A 892 0.09 -17.79 -29.54
CA ALA A 892 0.33 -18.76 -30.61
C ALA A 892 -0.89 -18.93 -31.54
N GLY A 893 -2.11 -18.76 -31.01
CA GLY A 893 -3.34 -18.88 -31.80
C GLY A 893 -3.50 -17.76 -32.84
N SER A 894 -3.08 -16.54 -32.48
CA SER A 894 -3.15 -15.36 -33.36
C SER A 894 -1.83 -15.06 -34.08
N ASP A 895 -0.76 -15.79 -33.78
CA ASP A 895 0.62 -15.54 -34.20
C ASP A 895 1.08 -14.09 -34.01
N VAL A 896 0.96 -13.58 -32.77
CA VAL A 896 1.29 -12.20 -32.43
C VAL A 896 2.05 -12.12 -31.10
N THR A 897 3.14 -11.36 -31.09
CA THR A 897 3.87 -10.95 -29.89
C THR A 897 3.41 -9.58 -29.41
N LEU A 898 3.03 -9.48 -28.14
CA LEU A 898 2.46 -8.29 -27.52
C LEU A 898 3.37 -7.77 -26.42
N HIS A 899 3.48 -6.45 -26.33
CA HIS A 899 3.99 -5.76 -25.14
C HIS A 899 2.84 -5.05 -24.43
N ARG A 900 2.59 -5.41 -23.18
CA ARG A 900 1.51 -4.85 -22.33
C ARG A 900 2.06 -4.15 -21.09
N TRP A 901 1.38 -3.09 -20.68
CA TRP A 901 1.75 -2.35 -19.47
C TRP A 901 1.16 -3.04 -18.22
N ARG A 902 2.03 -3.41 -17.28
CA ARG A 902 1.66 -4.02 -15.99
C ARG A 902 2.01 -3.12 -14.80
N GLY A 903 2.10 -1.81 -15.04
CA GLY A 903 2.63 -0.82 -14.10
C GLY A 903 4.15 -0.66 -14.22
N ALA A 904 4.73 0.31 -13.51
CA ALA A 904 6.18 0.54 -13.57
C ALA A 904 6.97 -0.70 -13.11
N GLY A 905 8.02 -1.07 -13.84
CA GLY A 905 9.06 -1.97 -13.34
C GLY A 905 9.96 -1.28 -12.31
N GLU A 906 10.97 -1.98 -11.82
CA GLU A 906 12.00 -1.48 -10.90
C GLU A 906 11.43 -0.88 -9.60
N ARG A 907 10.67 -1.68 -8.87
CA ARG A 907 10.09 -1.25 -7.59
C ARG A 907 9.77 -2.42 -6.67
N TYR A 908 9.69 -2.11 -5.39
CA TYR A 908 9.06 -3.00 -4.42
C TYR A 908 7.55 -3.09 -4.68
N VAL A 909 7.01 -4.29 -4.53
CA VAL A 909 5.59 -4.58 -4.78
C VAL A 909 5.05 -5.43 -3.65
N THR A 910 3.77 -5.25 -3.32
CA THR A 910 3.05 -6.04 -2.31
C THR A 910 1.97 -6.95 -2.95
N THR A 911 1.90 -6.98 -4.29
CA THR A 911 0.82 -7.64 -5.08
C THR A 911 1.35 -8.51 -6.23
N GLN A 912 0.45 -9.27 -6.88
CA GLN A 912 0.68 -10.23 -7.98
C GLN A 912 1.18 -9.62 -9.32
N SER A 913 2.25 -8.84 -9.29
CA SER A 913 2.84 -8.19 -10.49
C SER A 913 4.06 -8.93 -11.05
N ILE A 914 4.46 -10.05 -10.44
CA ILE A 914 5.52 -10.94 -10.89
C ILE A 914 4.89 -12.15 -11.60
N ALA A 915 5.50 -12.60 -12.69
CA ALA A 915 5.11 -13.80 -13.40
C ALA A 915 5.63 -15.06 -12.70
N GLY A 916 4.82 -16.12 -12.69
CA GLY A 916 5.14 -17.37 -12.02
C GLY A 916 6.41 -18.05 -12.53
N GLY A 917 6.59 -18.08 -13.86
CA GLY A 917 7.79 -18.63 -14.50
C GLY A 917 9.03 -17.75 -14.43
N ALA A 918 8.96 -16.55 -13.83
CA ALA A 918 10.08 -15.60 -13.82
C ALA A 918 10.33 -15.01 -12.43
N LEU A 919 10.22 -15.85 -11.40
CA LEU A 919 10.48 -15.49 -10.00
C LEU A 919 11.76 -16.17 -9.50
N MET A 920 12.46 -15.48 -8.61
CA MET A 920 13.63 -15.97 -7.88
C MET A 920 13.50 -15.62 -6.41
N ILE A 921 13.83 -16.56 -5.53
CA ILE A 921 13.75 -16.43 -4.08
C ILE A 921 15.05 -16.89 -3.42
N THR A 922 15.46 -16.24 -2.33
CA THR A 922 16.61 -16.70 -1.52
C THR A 922 16.26 -18.01 -0.81
N ARG A 923 17.24 -18.91 -0.68
CA ARG A 923 17.04 -20.21 -0.01
C ARG A 923 16.46 -20.02 1.40
N HIS A 924 17.06 -19.11 2.17
CA HIS A 924 16.63 -18.76 3.52
C HIS A 924 15.16 -18.31 3.59
N CYS A 925 14.72 -17.43 2.69
CA CYS A 925 13.33 -16.98 2.66
C CYS A 925 12.38 -18.10 2.24
N PHE A 926 12.77 -18.92 1.25
CA PHE A 926 12.00 -20.08 0.83
C PHE A 926 11.79 -21.08 1.99
N ASP A 927 12.78 -21.25 2.88
CA ASP A 927 12.66 -22.12 4.06
C ASP A 927 11.76 -21.48 5.11
N ALA A 928 11.94 -20.18 5.37
CA ALA A 928 11.16 -19.44 6.35
C ALA A 928 9.65 -19.44 6.05
N VAL A 929 9.28 -19.45 4.77
CA VAL A 929 7.87 -19.54 4.34
C VAL A 929 7.38 -20.96 4.10
N MET A 930 8.20 -21.98 4.40
CA MET A 930 7.89 -23.40 4.26
C MET A 930 7.56 -23.83 2.82
N GLY A 931 8.24 -23.21 1.85
CA GLY A 931 8.19 -23.57 0.44
C GLY A 931 6.88 -23.23 -0.29
N TRP A 932 6.64 -23.87 -1.45
CA TRP A 932 5.37 -23.74 -2.16
C TRP A 932 4.25 -24.47 -1.41
N ARG A 933 3.06 -23.88 -1.37
CA ARG A 933 1.87 -24.61 -0.87
C ARG A 933 1.57 -25.80 -1.78
N PRO A 934 1.21 -26.99 -1.24
CA PRO A 934 0.90 -28.19 -2.03
C PRO A 934 -0.49 -28.09 -2.68
N ILE A 935 -0.66 -27.15 -3.60
CA ILE A 935 -1.90 -26.88 -4.33
C ILE A 935 -1.66 -27.01 -5.85
N PRO A 936 -2.68 -27.35 -6.66
CA PRO A 936 -2.49 -27.60 -8.08
C PRO A 936 -2.47 -26.34 -8.94
N ARG A 937 -2.93 -25.19 -8.43
CA ARG A 937 -3.04 -23.93 -9.17
C ARG A 937 -2.69 -22.74 -8.29
N SER A 938 -2.22 -21.66 -8.91
CA SER A 938 -1.85 -20.42 -8.21
C SER A 938 -0.74 -20.60 -7.16
N VAL A 939 0.14 -21.60 -7.37
CA VAL A 939 1.26 -21.93 -6.47
C VAL A 939 2.17 -20.73 -6.26
N ASP A 940 2.50 -20.02 -7.34
CA ASP A 940 3.38 -18.85 -7.30
C ASP A 940 2.73 -17.66 -6.58
N GLN A 941 1.42 -17.47 -6.76
CA GLN A 941 0.67 -16.45 -6.04
C GLN A 941 0.60 -16.73 -4.55
N ALA A 942 0.51 -18.01 -4.16
CA ALA A 942 0.53 -18.41 -2.77
C ALA A 942 1.92 -18.17 -2.16
N LEU A 943 3.00 -18.55 -2.84
CA LEU A 943 4.37 -18.31 -2.37
C LEU A 943 4.63 -16.80 -2.18
N ILE A 944 4.27 -15.97 -3.16
CA ILE A 944 4.43 -14.51 -3.03
C ILE A 944 3.63 -13.97 -1.84
N ALA A 945 2.40 -14.47 -1.63
CA ALA A 945 1.59 -14.07 -0.49
C ALA A 945 2.19 -14.52 0.85
N ASP A 946 2.86 -15.67 0.90
CA ASP A 946 3.53 -16.18 2.09
C ASP A 946 4.80 -15.38 2.41
N VAL A 947 5.58 -15.00 1.39
CA VAL A 947 6.72 -14.08 1.53
C VAL A 947 6.28 -12.71 2.06
N VAL A 948 5.25 -12.10 1.45
CA VAL A 948 4.72 -10.81 1.92
C VAL A 948 4.11 -10.95 3.32
N GLY A 949 3.39 -12.04 3.57
CA GLY A 949 2.78 -12.33 4.88
C GLY A 949 3.80 -12.55 5.99
N GLY A 950 5.01 -13.03 5.66
CA GLY A 950 6.15 -13.14 6.59
C GLY A 950 6.90 -11.82 6.82
N GLY A 951 6.40 -10.68 6.30
CA GLY A 951 7.04 -9.37 6.44
C GLY A 951 8.23 -9.14 5.51
N HIS A 952 8.47 -10.04 4.55
CA HIS A 952 9.56 -9.92 3.61
C HIS A 952 9.20 -9.06 2.39
N ARG A 953 10.20 -8.36 1.84
CA ARG A 953 10.03 -7.49 0.67
C ARG A 953 10.07 -8.29 -0.63
N VAL A 954 9.26 -7.87 -1.60
CA VAL A 954 9.25 -8.41 -2.95
C VAL A 954 9.62 -7.31 -3.94
N TYR A 955 10.53 -7.58 -4.88
CA TYR A 955 10.96 -6.60 -5.88
C TYR A 955 10.64 -7.06 -7.30
N ARG A 956 10.05 -6.16 -8.10
CA ARG A 956 9.73 -6.40 -9.50
C ARG A 956 10.72 -5.67 -10.38
N THR A 957 11.46 -6.42 -11.19
CA THR A 957 12.40 -5.89 -12.19
C THR A 957 11.72 -5.68 -13.56
N HIS A 958 12.45 -5.18 -14.54
CA HIS A 958 11.97 -5.00 -15.93
C HIS A 958 11.47 -6.32 -16.58
N GLY A 959 10.55 -6.22 -17.54
CA GLY A 959 9.97 -7.38 -18.23
C GLY A 959 10.80 -7.99 -19.37
N MET A 960 11.76 -7.26 -19.95
CA MET A 960 12.57 -7.76 -21.08
C MET A 960 13.36 -9.04 -20.73
N GLY A 961 13.52 -9.94 -21.69
CA GLY A 961 14.18 -11.25 -21.51
C GLY A 961 13.28 -12.33 -20.92
N TYR A 962 11.97 -12.11 -20.87
CA TYR A 962 10.98 -13.11 -20.51
C TYR A 962 9.74 -12.96 -21.40
N LEU A 963 9.46 -13.99 -22.18
CA LEU A 963 8.31 -14.05 -23.08
C LEU A 963 7.36 -15.15 -22.62
N LEU A 964 6.21 -14.73 -22.11
CA LEU A 964 5.13 -15.64 -21.73
C LEU A 964 4.46 -16.19 -22.99
N VAL A 965 4.48 -17.51 -23.19
CA VAL A 965 3.83 -18.13 -24.36
C VAL A 965 2.43 -18.61 -23.99
N ARG A 966 1.47 -18.35 -24.88
CA ARG A 966 0.08 -18.78 -24.73
C ARG A 966 -0.35 -19.63 -25.91
N HIS A 967 -0.59 -20.90 -25.60
CA HIS A 967 -1.22 -21.87 -26.48
C HIS A 967 -2.71 -21.95 -26.14
N GLY A 968 -3.60 -22.09 -27.13
CA GLY A 968 -5.06 -22.06 -26.97
C GLY A 968 -5.69 -23.15 -26.08
N GLY A 969 -4.89 -23.99 -25.41
CA GLY A 969 -5.34 -25.02 -24.46
C GLY A 969 -4.24 -25.44 -23.47
N GLY A 970 -4.61 -26.13 -22.38
CA GLY A 970 -3.66 -26.77 -21.43
C GLY A 970 -3.17 -25.91 -20.24
N HIS A 971 -3.44 -24.60 -20.25
CA HIS A 971 -2.99 -23.66 -19.21
C HIS A 971 -3.84 -23.69 -17.94
N THR A 972 -3.23 -23.48 -16.77
CA THR A 972 -3.94 -23.33 -15.48
C THR A 972 -4.76 -22.05 -15.37
N TRP A 973 -4.49 -21.05 -16.22
CA TRP A 973 -5.25 -19.81 -16.36
C TRP A 973 -5.83 -19.71 -17.79
N GLN A 974 -7.15 -19.70 -17.89
CA GLN A 974 -7.89 -19.64 -19.17
C GLN A 974 -8.29 -18.19 -19.47
N ALA A 975 -7.46 -17.50 -20.24
CA ALA A 975 -7.79 -16.20 -20.82
C ALA A 975 -7.65 -16.28 -22.34
N GLU A 976 -8.70 -15.87 -23.05
CA GLU A 976 -8.76 -15.80 -24.51
C GLU A 976 -7.78 -14.74 -25.04
N ASP A 977 -7.33 -14.89 -26.30
CA ASP A 977 -6.42 -13.96 -26.98
C ASP A 977 -6.91 -12.50 -26.92
N ASP A 978 -8.23 -12.28 -27.02
CA ASP A 978 -8.90 -10.98 -26.90
C ASP A 978 -8.57 -10.24 -25.59
N TYR A 979 -8.36 -10.97 -24.49
CA TYR A 979 -7.99 -10.39 -23.21
C TYR A 979 -6.62 -9.70 -23.27
N PHE A 980 -5.65 -10.34 -23.95
CA PHE A 980 -4.29 -9.83 -24.06
C PHE A 980 -4.20 -8.71 -25.09
N LEU A 981 -4.87 -8.87 -26.24
CA LEU A 981 -4.95 -7.84 -27.28
C LEU A 981 -5.55 -6.53 -26.76
N ALA A 982 -6.56 -6.59 -25.89
CA ALA A 982 -7.16 -5.40 -25.28
C ALA A 982 -6.21 -4.62 -24.36
N GLN A 983 -5.10 -5.24 -23.91
CA GLN A 983 -4.11 -4.67 -22.99
C GLN A 983 -2.76 -4.36 -23.66
N ALA A 984 -2.62 -4.66 -24.96
CA ALA A 984 -1.40 -4.42 -25.70
C ALA A 984 -1.18 -2.91 -25.94
N HIS A 985 0.04 -2.46 -25.67
CA HIS A 985 0.51 -1.12 -26.06
C HIS A 985 1.21 -1.15 -27.41
N GLU A 986 1.89 -2.27 -27.71
CA GLU A 986 2.54 -2.54 -28.99
C GLU A 986 2.34 -4.03 -29.32
N ALA A 987 2.21 -4.34 -30.60
CA ALA A 987 1.96 -5.68 -31.12
C ALA A 987 2.77 -5.88 -32.39
N ARG A 988 3.34 -7.08 -32.57
CA ARG A 988 4.11 -7.47 -33.75
C ARG A 988 3.67 -8.85 -34.22
N SER A 989 3.58 -9.03 -35.54
CA SER A 989 3.28 -10.33 -36.14
C SER A 989 4.42 -11.32 -35.88
N GLY A 990 4.08 -12.58 -35.66
CA GLY A 990 5.03 -13.64 -35.38
C GLY A 990 5.46 -13.71 -33.91
N CYS A 991 6.24 -14.74 -33.60
CA CYS A 991 7.01 -14.85 -32.37
C CYS A 991 8.27 -13.97 -32.48
N ASP A 992 8.16 -12.68 -32.15
CA ASP A 992 9.26 -11.70 -32.25
C ASP A 992 10.11 -11.74 -30.96
N LEU A 993 11.10 -12.64 -30.97
CA LEU A 993 12.04 -12.83 -29.85
C LEU A 993 12.90 -11.59 -29.58
N ALA A 994 13.31 -10.87 -30.62
CA ALA A 994 14.10 -9.65 -30.50
C ALA A 994 13.29 -8.54 -29.80
N PHE A 995 12.00 -8.44 -30.11
CA PHE A 995 11.09 -7.52 -29.44
C PHE A 995 10.92 -7.85 -27.95
N ALA A 996 10.88 -9.12 -27.57
CA ALA A 996 10.83 -9.52 -26.16
C ALA A 996 12.20 -9.48 -25.44
N GLY A 997 13.29 -9.27 -26.18
CA GLY A 997 14.66 -9.33 -25.67
C GLY A 997 15.10 -10.74 -25.29
N VAL A 998 14.57 -11.74 -25.99
CA VAL A 998 14.84 -13.17 -25.78
C VAL A 998 15.89 -13.73 -26.76
N SER A 999 16.17 -13.00 -27.86
CA SER A 999 17.17 -13.34 -28.88
C SER A 999 18.61 -13.12 -28.44
#